data_AF-A0A1Q7S284-F1
#
_entry.id   AF-A0A1Q7S284-F1
#
_cell.length_a   1.000
_cell.length_b   1.000
_cell.length_c   1.000
_cell.angle_alpha   90.00
_cell.angle_beta   90.00
_cell.angle_gamma   90.00
#
_symmetry.space_group_name_H-M   'P 1'
#
loop_
_entity.id
_entity.type
_entity.pdbx_description
1 polymer ?
#
loop_
_entity_poly.entity_id
_entity_poly.type
_entity_poly.pdbx_seq_one_letter_code
_entity_poly.pdbx_strand_id
1 'polypeptide(L)'
;MRADIMRANVVTVREYAHTLRPNWTEGSRVDFAETVYWNAGVKTDNAGLATVSFNLSDSVTSFRVLADAFGRDGTLGSNISEISAVQPFSIEPKVPLQVTSGDVIQLPIGMINGMSRELRGAEVTAGGPGGIKFTLSGDNAATLRGKERTRRFVQVDVGHEFTGLAKLTFDAKAGSYRDSVGRTLDVQPLGFPHESSTGGMLERNGSKSFEFTLPAGIVRGSLSSSVSVYPTPLASMTDALQSLLREPYGCFEQTSSTSYPMVMAQQYFLTHTGVDPATIEKARNLLEVSYKKLVGFESRSKGYEWFGADPGHEALTAYGLLQFTDMSHVRAVDKEMLDRTRAWLLSRRDGKGGFNMNAKALDSFGRAPVDTTNAYIVWALIESGEKGLDKEIAAVKASAVSTEDSYIVALVANILAATGDHPGARQLMDKLVKKQETGGGVTGAVTSITRSGGDALAIETTALAVLAWMREPAYAAQVQKGLHWIVESNKSGRFGSTQSTVLALRSIVAFDNANARPKAPGRIILSVDGRTVGTPLAFTAGNQGALVMPDFTSHLVPGTHTVALQMEDGSSMPFSISIKYNSLLPDSAKEAQVGLQVVLKDSEVQEGSVTEAVVSVANKSDQALPTPVAIVGIPGGLEVRHDQLKELVKSGKIDAYEVIGREVVLYWRYLKAKDTFDVPLSLVAAIPGSYTGPASRAYLYYTDEFKNWAPGLKVNITSR
;
A
#
# COMPACT_ATOMS: atom_id res chain seq x y z
N MET A 1 27.11 -22.36 -49.52
CA MET A 1 26.12 -23.40 -49.16
C MET A 1 26.27 -23.65 -47.68
N ARG A 2 25.16 -23.61 -46.96
CA ARG A 2 25.01 -23.47 -45.49
C ARG A 2 25.71 -24.56 -44.68
N ALA A 3 26.27 -24.18 -43.53
CA ALA A 3 26.11 -24.89 -42.24
C ALA A 3 26.85 -24.13 -41.12
N ASP A 4 26.43 -22.91 -40.79
CA ASP A 4 26.71 -22.37 -39.46
C ASP A 4 25.63 -22.90 -38.52
N ILE A 5 26.04 -23.87 -37.71
CA ILE A 5 25.24 -24.47 -36.65
C ILE A 5 24.99 -23.37 -35.61
N MET A 6 23.84 -22.72 -35.71
CA MET A 6 23.20 -22.05 -34.59
C MET A 6 23.08 -23.07 -33.45
N ARG A 7 24.05 -23.03 -32.52
CA ARG A 7 23.86 -23.59 -31.19
C ARG A 7 22.74 -22.78 -30.55
N ALA A 8 21.52 -23.31 -30.61
CA ALA A 8 20.47 -22.92 -29.68
C ALA A 8 20.95 -23.30 -28.28
N ASN A 9 21.74 -22.42 -27.67
CA ASN A 9 21.88 -22.39 -26.23
C ASN A 9 20.50 -22.01 -25.72
N VAL A 10 19.69 -23.00 -25.37
CA VAL A 10 18.53 -22.79 -24.52
C VAL A 10 19.10 -22.27 -23.21
N VAL A 11 19.17 -20.95 -23.08
CA VAL A 11 19.49 -20.28 -21.83
C VAL A 11 18.31 -20.62 -20.91
N THR A 12 18.56 -21.44 -19.90
CA THR A 12 17.57 -21.78 -18.87
C THR A 12 17.22 -20.49 -18.13
N VAL A 13 16.05 -19.89 -18.39
CA VAL A 13 15.67 -18.62 -17.74
C VAL A 13 14.82 -18.84 -16.49
N ARG A 14 14.21 -20.01 -16.29
CA ARG A 14 13.42 -20.29 -15.08
C ARG A 14 13.28 -21.78 -14.80
N GLU A 15 13.86 -22.21 -13.69
CA GLU A 15 13.64 -23.51 -13.07
C GLU A 15 13.11 -23.31 -11.65
N TYR A 16 12.09 -24.08 -11.28
CA TYR A 16 11.65 -24.27 -9.92
C TYR A 16 11.59 -25.77 -9.66
N ALA A 17 12.40 -26.25 -8.73
CA ALA A 17 12.34 -27.61 -8.23
C ALA A 17 12.11 -27.53 -6.73
N HIS A 18 10.99 -28.07 -6.26
CA HIS A 18 10.64 -28.00 -4.85
C HIS A 18 11.63 -28.82 -4.01
N THR A 19 12.06 -28.26 -2.88
CA THR A 19 13.03 -28.86 -1.97
C THR A 19 12.40 -29.06 -0.60
N LEU A 20 12.66 -30.20 0.02
CA LEU A 20 12.19 -30.47 1.38
C LEU A 20 12.67 -29.38 2.35
N ARG A 21 11.76 -28.87 3.19
CA ARG A 21 12.11 -27.85 4.19
C ARG A 21 13.12 -28.39 5.23
N PRO A 22 14.05 -27.56 5.74
CA PRO A 22 15.08 -28.00 6.71
C PRO A 22 14.53 -28.56 8.02
N ASN A 23 13.35 -28.13 8.44
CA ASN A 23 12.67 -28.51 9.69
C ASN A 23 11.50 -29.47 9.46
N TRP A 24 11.54 -30.27 8.39
CA TRP A 24 10.51 -31.26 8.11
C TRP A 24 10.54 -32.38 9.15
N THR A 25 9.36 -32.82 9.59
CA THR A 25 9.18 -33.97 10.48
C THR A 25 8.05 -34.85 9.93
N GLU A 26 8.15 -36.15 10.17
CA GLU A 26 7.15 -37.11 9.70
C GLU A 26 5.77 -36.80 10.32
N GLY A 27 4.75 -36.68 9.47
CA GLY A 27 3.36 -36.41 9.88
C GLY A 27 3.01 -34.94 10.18
N SER A 28 3.98 -34.00 10.08
CA SER A 28 3.72 -32.56 10.20
C SER A 28 3.59 -31.93 8.82
N ARG A 29 2.47 -31.25 8.56
CA ARG A 29 2.13 -30.68 7.26
C ARG A 29 1.88 -29.17 7.33
N VAL A 30 2.82 -28.38 6.81
CA VAL A 30 2.80 -26.91 6.80
C VAL A 30 3.09 -26.30 5.43
N ASP A 31 3.56 -27.10 4.47
CA ASP A 31 3.90 -26.68 3.12
C ASP A 31 2.91 -27.24 2.10
N PHE A 32 2.20 -26.36 1.39
CA PHE A 32 1.14 -26.71 0.45
C PHE A 32 1.39 -26.11 -0.93
N ALA A 33 2.66 -26.04 -1.35
CA ALA A 33 3.01 -25.60 -2.70
C ALA A 33 2.20 -26.38 -3.76
N GLU A 34 1.47 -25.64 -4.60
CA GLU A 34 0.60 -26.20 -5.65
C GLU A 34 1.40 -26.66 -6.88
N THR A 35 2.52 -25.98 -7.17
CA THR A 35 3.48 -26.39 -8.19
C THR A 35 4.73 -26.89 -7.48
N VAL A 36 5.13 -28.14 -7.75
CA VAL A 36 6.34 -28.77 -7.15
C VAL A 36 7.52 -28.84 -8.13
N TYR A 37 7.25 -28.66 -9.42
CA TYR A 37 8.29 -28.59 -10.45
C TYR A 37 7.83 -27.72 -11.63
N TRP A 38 8.71 -26.85 -12.10
CA TRP A 38 8.55 -26.10 -13.35
C TRP A 38 9.91 -25.91 -14.00
N ASN A 39 10.03 -26.27 -15.28
CA ASN A 39 11.23 -25.97 -16.05
C ASN A 39 10.83 -25.56 -17.47
N ALA A 40 11.27 -24.37 -17.88
CA ALA A 40 10.95 -23.82 -19.20
C ALA A 40 11.68 -24.53 -20.36
N GLY A 41 12.72 -25.34 -20.08
CA GLY A 41 13.45 -26.07 -21.10
C GLY A 41 14.36 -27.14 -20.52
N VAL A 42 13.96 -28.40 -20.68
CA VAL A 42 14.79 -29.56 -20.34
C VAL A 42 15.38 -30.12 -21.62
N LYS A 43 16.71 -30.17 -21.70
CA LYS A 43 17.40 -30.75 -22.86
C LYS A 43 17.48 -32.26 -22.70
N THR A 44 16.95 -32.98 -23.68
CA THR A 44 17.11 -34.43 -23.77
C THR A 44 18.52 -34.81 -24.22
N ASP A 45 18.95 -36.01 -23.84
CA ASP A 45 20.17 -36.62 -24.33
C ASP A 45 20.01 -37.09 -25.80
N ASN A 46 21.05 -37.76 -26.33
CA ASN A 46 21.03 -38.26 -27.71
C ASN A 46 20.02 -39.40 -27.93
N ALA A 47 19.50 -40.01 -26.86
CA ALA A 47 18.44 -41.02 -26.91
C ALA A 47 17.04 -40.40 -26.75
N GLY A 48 16.94 -39.08 -26.58
CA GLY A 48 15.67 -38.38 -26.36
C GLY A 48 15.18 -38.46 -24.91
N LEU A 49 16.03 -38.84 -23.96
CA LEU A 49 15.67 -38.98 -22.55
C LEU A 49 16.12 -37.77 -21.74
N ALA A 50 15.33 -37.42 -20.72
CA ALA A 50 15.70 -36.45 -19.70
C ALA A 50 15.18 -36.88 -18.34
N THR A 51 15.94 -36.58 -17.30
CA THR A 51 15.58 -36.88 -15.91
C THR A 51 15.59 -35.60 -15.09
N VAL A 52 14.56 -35.41 -14.28
CA VAL A 52 14.42 -34.30 -13.35
C VAL A 52 14.09 -34.86 -11.97
N SER A 53 14.54 -34.17 -10.92
CA SER A 53 14.35 -34.59 -9.53
C SER A 53 13.87 -33.42 -8.70
N PHE A 54 12.85 -33.66 -7.87
CA PHE A 54 12.26 -32.68 -6.96
C PHE A 54 11.59 -33.41 -5.79
N ASN A 55 11.40 -32.71 -4.68
CA ASN A 55 10.57 -33.19 -3.58
C ASN A 55 9.10 -32.81 -3.81
N LEU A 56 8.16 -33.55 -3.24
CA LEU A 56 6.76 -33.14 -3.16
C LEU A 56 6.55 -32.22 -1.95
N SER A 57 5.50 -31.39 -2.00
CA SER A 57 5.03 -30.63 -0.83
C SER A 57 4.28 -31.55 0.15
N ASP A 58 3.80 -31.03 1.28
CA ASP A 58 3.01 -31.81 2.24
C ASP A 58 1.55 -32.01 1.78
N SER A 59 1.20 -31.59 0.57
CA SER A 59 -0.13 -31.80 0.02
C SER A 59 -0.38 -33.30 -0.21
N VAL A 60 -1.37 -33.86 0.49
CA VAL A 60 -1.91 -35.20 0.18
C VAL A 60 -2.86 -35.03 -1.00
N THR A 61 -2.33 -35.14 -2.21
CA THR A 61 -3.02 -34.80 -3.45
C THR A 61 -2.44 -35.57 -4.64
N SER A 62 -3.10 -35.44 -5.79
CA SER A 62 -2.56 -35.83 -7.10
C SER A 62 -2.01 -34.61 -7.82
N PHE A 63 -0.73 -34.65 -8.18
CA PHE A 63 -0.08 -33.64 -9.00
C PHE A 63 -0.17 -34.05 -10.47
N ARG A 64 -0.69 -33.15 -11.30
CA ARG A 64 -0.68 -33.32 -12.76
C ARG A 64 0.67 -32.91 -13.33
N VAL A 65 1.31 -33.83 -14.04
CA VAL A 65 2.54 -33.58 -14.78
C VAL A 65 2.17 -33.25 -16.22
N LEU A 66 2.61 -32.09 -16.69
CA LEU A 66 2.46 -31.64 -18.07
C LEU A 66 3.85 -31.59 -18.70
N ALA A 67 4.03 -32.26 -19.84
CA ALA A 67 5.27 -32.25 -20.58
C ALA A 67 4.99 -31.93 -22.04
N ASP A 68 5.48 -30.78 -22.50
CA ASP A 68 5.46 -30.37 -23.91
C ASP A 68 6.91 -30.37 -24.44
N ALA A 69 7.10 -30.95 -25.62
CA ALA A 69 8.42 -31.15 -26.22
C ALA A 69 8.41 -30.78 -27.71
N PHE A 70 9.58 -30.40 -28.23
CA PHE A 70 9.78 -30.20 -29.66
C PHE A 70 11.10 -30.80 -30.15
N GLY A 71 11.08 -31.38 -31.34
CA GLY A 71 12.24 -31.94 -32.03
C GLY A 71 13.05 -30.87 -32.78
N ARG A 72 14.26 -31.21 -33.21
CA ARG A 72 15.13 -30.31 -34.01
C ARG A 72 14.52 -29.94 -35.37
N ASP A 73 13.65 -30.78 -35.88
CA ASP A 73 12.89 -30.61 -37.12
C ASP A 73 11.58 -29.83 -36.92
N GLY A 74 11.29 -29.39 -35.69
CA GLY A 74 10.06 -28.66 -35.35
C GLY A 74 8.86 -29.56 -35.06
N THR A 75 9.03 -30.88 -35.00
CA THR A 75 7.97 -31.80 -34.53
C THR A 75 7.58 -31.48 -33.09
N LEU A 76 6.30 -31.59 -32.76
CA LEU A 76 5.77 -31.31 -31.42
C LEU A 76 5.27 -32.60 -30.76
N GLY A 77 5.43 -32.71 -29.45
CA GLY A 77 4.88 -33.78 -28.62
C GLY A 77 4.36 -33.22 -27.30
N SER A 78 3.30 -33.81 -26.77
CA SER A 78 2.74 -33.46 -25.46
C SER A 78 2.26 -34.72 -24.74
N ASN A 79 2.42 -34.75 -23.43
CA ASN A 79 1.88 -35.81 -22.59
C ASN A 79 1.46 -35.26 -21.22
N ILE A 80 0.45 -35.92 -20.64
CA ILE A 80 -0.07 -35.64 -19.31
C ILE A 80 0.02 -36.92 -18.48
N SER A 81 0.64 -36.83 -17.31
CA SER A 81 0.66 -37.93 -16.33
C SER A 81 0.32 -37.41 -14.93
N GLU A 82 0.27 -38.32 -13.96
CA GLU A 82 -0.09 -38.00 -12.58
C GLU A 82 0.88 -38.63 -11.59
N ILE A 83 1.19 -37.90 -10.51
CA ILE A 83 1.94 -38.37 -9.35
C ILE A 83 1.08 -38.15 -8.10
N SER A 84 0.75 -39.21 -7.37
CA SER A 84 -0.07 -39.11 -6.16
C SER A 84 0.77 -39.16 -4.88
N ALA A 85 0.59 -38.16 -4.02
CA ALA A 85 1.06 -38.15 -2.64
C ALA A 85 -0.07 -38.61 -1.71
N VAL A 86 0.11 -39.76 -1.04
CA VAL A 86 -0.95 -40.41 -0.26
C VAL A 86 -0.50 -40.70 1.18
N GLN A 87 -1.45 -40.71 2.11
CA GLN A 87 -1.25 -41.14 3.50
C GLN A 87 -2.32 -42.16 3.92
N PRO A 88 -2.01 -43.10 4.84
CA PRO A 88 -2.99 -44.05 5.38
C PRO A 88 -4.20 -43.37 6.04
N PHE A 89 -3.97 -42.26 6.74
CA PHE A 89 -4.98 -41.40 7.35
C PHE A 89 -4.50 -39.97 7.24
N SER A 90 -5.40 -39.05 6.88
CA SER A 90 -5.07 -37.63 6.76
C SER A 90 -6.29 -36.74 7.07
N ILE A 91 -6.01 -35.49 7.41
CA ILE A 91 -7.02 -34.44 7.60
C ILE A 91 -6.88 -33.29 6.61
N GLU A 92 -7.99 -32.67 6.25
CA GLU A 92 -8.04 -31.54 5.32
C GLU A 92 -8.86 -30.40 5.93
N PRO A 93 -8.25 -29.52 6.76
CA PRO A 93 -8.92 -28.33 7.27
C PRO A 93 -9.05 -27.27 6.16
N LYS A 94 -10.28 -26.76 5.95
CA LYS A 94 -10.52 -25.61 5.05
C LYS A 94 -10.58 -24.31 5.86
N VAL A 95 -9.49 -23.55 5.84
CA VAL A 95 -9.34 -22.29 6.57
C VAL A 95 -9.58 -21.12 5.61
N PRO A 96 -10.38 -20.09 5.98
CA PRO A 96 -10.46 -18.86 5.19
C PRO A 96 -9.10 -18.18 5.08
N LEU A 97 -8.82 -17.50 3.96
CA LEU A 97 -7.57 -16.74 3.82
C LEU A 97 -7.49 -15.59 4.85
N GLN A 98 -8.62 -14.90 5.03
CA GLN A 98 -8.77 -13.74 5.91
C GLN A 98 -10.13 -13.75 6.60
N VAL A 99 -10.18 -13.24 7.83
CA VAL A 99 -11.43 -13.01 8.59
C VAL A 99 -11.34 -11.69 9.35
N THR A 100 -12.46 -11.23 9.89
CA THR A 100 -12.51 -10.05 10.76
C THR A 100 -12.47 -10.47 12.23
N SER A 101 -11.88 -9.66 13.10
CA SER A 101 -11.98 -9.88 14.55
C SER A 101 -13.45 -9.91 15.00
N GLY A 102 -13.84 -10.91 15.78
CA GLY A 102 -15.24 -11.18 16.13
C GLY A 102 -16.00 -12.12 15.18
N ASP A 103 -15.43 -12.51 14.03
CA ASP A 103 -16.05 -13.54 13.17
C ASP A 103 -16.08 -14.91 13.86
N VAL A 104 -17.08 -15.73 13.51
CA VAL A 104 -17.23 -17.11 14.00
C VAL A 104 -17.15 -18.06 12.82
N ILE A 105 -16.12 -18.90 12.79
CA ILE A 105 -15.89 -19.84 11.69
C ILE A 105 -16.42 -21.21 12.11
N GLN A 106 -17.30 -21.83 11.34
CA GLN A 106 -17.60 -23.26 11.47
C GLN A 106 -16.67 -24.03 10.53
N LEU A 107 -15.43 -24.18 10.97
CA LEU A 107 -14.32 -24.68 10.16
C LEU A 107 -14.49 -26.16 9.88
N PRO A 108 -14.57 -26.57 8.60
CA PRO A 108 -14.67 -27.97 8.27
C PRO A 108 -13.31 -28.64 8.13
N ILE A 109 -13.21 -29.82 8.73
CA ILE A 109 -12.05 -30.69 8.66
C ILE A 109 -12.51 -31.99 8.00
N GLY A 110 -12.05 -32.23 6.77
CA GLY A 110 -12.18 -33.53 6.13
C GLY A 110 -11.31 -34.53 6.88
N MET A 111 -11.83 -35.70 7.23
CA MET A 111 -11.06 -36.82 7.77
C MET A 111 -11.12 -37.96 6.77
N ILE A 112 -9.96 -38.40 6.28
CA ILE A 112 -9.84 -39.32 5.15
C ILE A 112 -9.12 -40.58 5.61
N ASN A 113 -9.77 -41.72 5.44
CA ASN A 113 -9.13 -43.02 5.55
C ASN A 113 -8.63 -43.47 4.16
N GLY A 114 -7.32 -43.39 3.94
CA GLY A 114 -6.69 -43.82 2.69
C GLY A 114 -6.57 -45.35 2.55
N MET A 115 -6.89 -46.13 3.59
CA MET A 115 -6.74 -47.59 3.61
C MET A 115 -8.03 -48.30 3.18
N SER A 116 -7.93 -49.58 2.79
CA SER A 116 -9.08 -50.44 2.53
C SER A 116 -9.75 -50.97 3.81
N ARG A 117 -9.06 -50.92 4.95
CA ARG A 117 -9.56 -51.36 6.25
C ARG A 117 -10.12 -50.21 7.07
N GLU A 118 -10.98 -50.52 8.04
CA GLU A 118 -11.52 -49.57 9.01
C GLU A 118 -10.43 -49.01 9.95
N LEU A 119 -10.56 -47.74 10.32
CA LEU A 119 -9.78 -47.07 11.37
C LEU A 119 -10.72 -46.62 12.50
N ARG A 120 -10.37 -46.93 13.75
CA ARG A 120 -11.15 -46.60 14.95
C ARG A 120 -10.53 -45.47 15.75
N GLY A 121 -11.35 -44.80 16.57
CA GLY A 121 -10.87 -43.73 17.45
C GLY A 121 -10.32 -42.54 16.66
N ALA A 122 -10.96 -42.23 15.53
CA ALA A 122 -10.67 -41.06 14.73
C ALA A 122 -11.10 -39.83 15.53
N GLU A 123 -10.14 -39.00 15.94
CA GLU A 123 -10.35 -37.80 16.76
C GLU A 123 -9.55 -36.65 16.19
N VAL A 124 -10.03 -35.41 16.36
CA VAL A 124 -9.34 -34.19 15.99
C VAL A 124 -9.29 -33.21 17.17
N THR A 125 -8.19 -32.47 17.27
CA THR A 125 -8.00 -31.35 18.19
C THR A 125 -7.47 -30.15 17.42
N ALA A 126 -7.88 -28.96 17.80
CA ALA A 126 -7.44 -27.71 17.19
C ALA A 126 -6.83 -26.79 18.24
N GLY A 127 -5.81 -26.03 17.85
CA GLY A 127 -5.13 -25.07 18.71
C GLY A 127 -4.65 -23.84 17.93
N GLY A 128 -4.37 -22.78 18.66
CA GLY A 128 -3.93 -21.50 18.11
C GLY A 128 -3.48 -20.53 19.20
N PRO A 129 -3.16 -19.28 18.85
CA PRO A 129 -2.74 -18.26 19.81
C PRO A 129 -3.87 -17.87 20.77
N GLY A 130 -3.49 -17.27 21.91
CA GLY A 130 -4.46 -16.67 22.84
C GLY A 130 -5.31 -15.60 22.14
N GLY A 131 -6.60 -15.55 22.46
CA GLY A 131 -7.57 -14.66 21.80
C GLY A 131 -8.42 -15.35 20.72
N ILE A 132 -8.11 -16.61 20.37
CA ILE A 132 -8.95 -17.45 19.51
C ILE A 132 -9.38 -18.69 20.28
N LYS A 133 -10.69 -18.98 20.29
CA LYS A 133 -11.25 -20.13 20.99
C LYS A 133 -11.69 -21.19 19.99
N PHE A 134 -11.38 -22.45 20.30
CA PHE A 134 -11.75 -23.61 19.49
C PHE A 134 -12.74 -24.47 20.27
N THR A 135 -13.85 -24.83 19.63
CA THR A 135 -14.87 -25.72 20.19
C THR A 135 -15.23 -26.77 19.16
N LEU A 136 -15.00 -28.06 19.46
CA LEU A 136 -15.45 -29.13 18.59
C LEU A 136 -16.98 -29.22 18.58
N SER A 137 -17.56 -29.39 17.40
CA SER A 137 -19.00 -29.62 17.25
C SER A 137 -19.31 -31.12 17.28
N GLY A 138 -20.11 -31.56 18.26
CA GLY A 138 -20.54 -32.96 18.40
C GLY A 138 -19.48 -33.91 18.97
N ASP A 139 -19.71 -35.22 18.82
CA ASP A 139 -18.81 -36.25 19.34
C ASP A 139 -17.50 -36.33 18.54
N ASN A 140 -16.37 -36.27 19.25
CA ASN A 140 -15.04 -36.25 18.64
C ASN A 140 -14.63 -37.61 18.06
N ALA A 141 -14.87 -38.69 18.81
CA ALA A 141 -14.42 -40.02 18.43
C ALA A 141 -15.34 -40.64 17.36
N ALA A 142 -14.75 -41.10 16.26
CA ALA A 142 -15.45 -41.76 15.18
C ALA A 142 -14.74 -43.02 14.70
N THR A 143 -15.49 -43.84 13.96
CA THR A 143 -14.94 -44.96 13.19
C THR A 143 -15.03 -44.58 11.71
N LEU A 144 -13.92 -44.72 10.98
CA LEU A 144 -13.83 -44.47 9.54
C LEU A 144 -13.72 -45.80 8.81
N ARG A 145 -14.69 -46.12 7.95
CA ARG A 145 -14.65 -47.27 7.04
C ARG A 145 -13.50 -47.12 6.06
N GLY A 146 -13.11 -48.23 5.41
CA GLY A 146 -12.09 -48.20 4.37
C GLY A 146 -12.48 -47.23 3.25
N LYS A 147 -11.53 -46.39 2.82
CA LYS A 147 -11.71 -45.35 1.79
C LYS A 147 -12.77 -44.29 2.12
N GLU A 148 -13.25 -44.23 3.36
CA GLU A 148 -14.24 -43.23 3.78
C GLU A 148 -13.60 -41.84 3.90
N ARG A 149 -14.37 -40.84 3.47
CA ARG A 149 -14.14 -39.43 3.75
C ARG A 149 -15.33 -38.90 4.54
N THR A 150 -15.08 -38.46 5.76
CA THR A 150 -16.10 -37.80 6.60
C THR A 150 -15.70 -36.37 6.89
N ARG A 151 -16.62 -35.60 7.45
CA ARG A 151 -16.41 -34.20 7.81
C ARG A 151 -16.65 -34.00 9.30
N ARG A 152 -15.79 -33.22 9.93
CA ARG A 152 -15.95 -32.70 11.29
C ARG A 152 -15.91 -31.19 11.27
N PHE A 153 -16.57 -30.58 12.24
CA PHE A 153 -16.59 -29.12 12.38
C PHE A 153 -15.94 -28.71 13.69
N VAL A 154 -15.11 -27.68 13.60
CA VAL A 154 -14.56 -26.97 14.75
C VAL A 154 -15.08 -25.54 14.65
N GLN A 155 -15.84 -25.11 15.64
CA GLN A 155 -16.17 -23.71 15.79
C GLN A 155 -14.92 -22.96 16.26
N VAL A 156 -14.54 -21.92 15.52
CA VAL A 156 -13.43 -21.03 15.83
C VAL A 156 -14.01 -19.65 16.10
N ASP A 157 -14.03 -19.23 17.35
CA ASP A 157 -14.45 -17.89 17.75
C ASP A 157 -13.22 -16.98 17.76
N VAL A 158 -13.19 -16.00 16.84
CA VAL A 158 -12.11 -15.01 16.79
C VAL A 158 -12.43 -13.90 17.76
N GLY A 159 -11.59 -13.68 18.77
CA GLY A 159 -11.80 -12.61 19.75
C GLY A 159 -11.80 -11.22 19.10
N HIS A 160 -12.62 -10.31 19.62
CA HIS A 160 -12.73 -8.94 19.10
C HIS A 160 -11.43 -8.14 19.14
N GLU A 161 -10.53 -8.48 20.08
CA GLU A 161 -9.25 -7.79 20.31
C GLU A 161 -8.07 -8.49 19.59
N PHE A 162 -8.28 -9.67 18.99
CA PHE A 162 -7.23 -10.39 18.28
C PHE A 162 -7.12 -9.89 16.83
N THR A 163 -5.91 -9.53 16.40
CA THR A 163 -5.61 -9.11 15.02
C THR A 163 -4.23 -9.61 14.60
N GLY A 164 -4.00 -9.74 13.29
CA GLY A 164 -2.76 -10.23 12.69
C GLY A 164 -2.80 -11.73 12.38
N LEU A 165 -1.62 -12.29 12.10
CA LEU A 165 -1.47 -13.67 11.63
C LEU A 165 -1.60 -14.68 12.79
N ALA A 166 -2.65 -15.50 12.76
CA ALA A 166 -2.83 -16.62 13.66
C ALA A 166 -2.28 -17.92 13.04
N LYS A 167 -1.33 -18.55 13.71
CA LYS A 167 -0.88 -19.91 13.38
C LYS A 167 -1.81 -20.92 14.04
N LEU A 168 -2.59 -21.62 13.23
CA LEU A 168 -3.52 -22.66 13.65
C LEU A 168 -2.86 -24.03 13.47
N THR A 169 -3.09 -24.93 14.42
CA THR A 169 -2.66 -26.32 14.34
C THR A 169 -3.87 -27.23 14.51
N PHE A 170 -3.97 -28.23 13.64
CA PHE A 170 -5.00 -29.27 13.69
C PHE A 170 -4.29 -30.61 13.80
N ASP A 171 -4.50 -31.31 14.91
CA ASP A 171 -3.93 -32.63 15.16
C ASP A 171 -5.04 -33.67 15.12
N ALA A 172 -4.81 -34.76 14.41
CA ALA A 172 -5.74 -35.87 14.36
C ALA A 172 -5.04 -37.21 14.55
N LYS A 173 -5.78 -38.17 15.08
CA LYS A 173 -5.36 -39.57 15.21
C LYS A 173 -6.48 -40.49 14.77
N ALA A 174 -6.13 -41.65 14.22
CA ALA A 174 -7.05 -42.76 13.97
C ALA A 174 -6.28 -44.07 14.03
N GLY A 175 -6.61 -44.94 15.00
CA GLY A 175 -5.81 -46.11 15.33
C GLY A 175 -4.37 -45.73 15.72
N SER A 176 -3.38 -46.28 15.01
CA SER A 176 -1.95 -45.97 15.20
C SER A 176 -1.45 -44.81 14.33
N TYR A 177 -2.30 -44.24 13.47
CA TYR A 177 -1.91 -43.18 12.55
C TYR A 177 -2.21 -41.80 13.14
N ARG A 178 -1.36 -40.83 12.82
CA ARG A 178 -1.49 -39.44 13.23
C ARG A 178 -1.20 -38.54 12.03
N ASP A 179 -1.86 -37.40 12.00
CA ASP A 179 -1.62 -36.34 11.03
C ASP A 179 -1.76 -34.99 11.73
N SER A 180 -0.88 -34.05 11.41
CA SER A 180 -0.86 -32.71 11.99
C SER A 180 -0.74 -31.68 10.88
N VAL A 181 -1.69 -30.74 10.82
CA VAL A 181 -1.76 -29.71 9.78
C VAL A 181 -1.67 -28.33 10.39
N GLY A 182 -0.67 -27.55 9.96
CA GLY A 182 -0.55 -26.13 10.27
C GLY A 182 -1.17 -25.25 9.18
N ARG A 183 -1.91 -24.21 9.58
CA ARG A 183 -2.46 -23.19 8.67
C ARG A 183 -2.25 -21.80 9.27
N THR A 184 -2.15 -20.80 8.41
CA THR A 184 -2.13 -19.40 8.84
C THR A 184 -3.46 -18.75 8.48
N LEU A 185 -4.08 -18.10 9.45
CA LEU A 185 -5.29 -17.30 9.30
C LEU A 185 -4.93 -15.84 9.53
N ASP A 186 -5.22 -14.97 8.56
CA ASP A 186 -5.00 -13.53 8.70
C ASP A 186 -6.25 -12.85 9.27
N VAL A 187 -6.15 -12.34 10.50
CA VAL A 187 -7.25 -11.70 11.22
C VAL A 187 -7.15 -10.18 11.09
N GLN A 188 -8.06 -9.61 10.31
CA GLN A 188 -8.17 -8.18 10.12
C GLN A 188 -8.98 -7.54 11.26
N PRO A 189 -8.64 -6.31 11.68
CA PRO A 189 -9.41 -5.63 12.72
C PRO A 189 -10.85 -5.35 12.29
N LEU A 190 -11.80 -5.44 13.22
CA LEU A 190 -13.18 -5.01 13.00
C LEU A 190 -13.25 -3.48 12.88
N GLY A 191 -14.08 -3.01 11.95
CA GLY A 191 -14.28 -1.59 11.68
C GLY A 191 -13.12 -0.92 10.95
N PHE A 192 -13.32 0.34 10.56
CA PHE A 192 -12.40 1.14 9.80
C PHE A 192 -11.56 2.05 10.71
N PRO A 193 -10.25 2.15 10.51
CA PRO A 193 -9.38 3.02 11.31
C PRO A 193 -9.69 4.49 11.09
N HIS A 194 -10.17 5.14 12.13
CA HIS A 194 -10.11 6.59 12.31
C HIS A 194 -8.80 6.96 12.99
N GLU A 195 -8.29 8.11 12.59
CA GLU A 195 -7.16 8.76 13.22
C GLU A 195 -7.50 10.24 13.39
N SER A 196 -7.48 10.71 14.63
CA SER A 196 -7.47 12.12 14.97
C SER A 196 -6.07 12.47 15.39
N SER A 197 -5.40 13.34 14.63
CA SER A 197 -4.03 13.73 14.92
C SER A 197 -3.82 15.23 14.80
N THR A 198 -2.85 15.72 15.55
CA THR A 198 -2.34 17.08 15.41
C THR A 198 -0.84 17.07 15.56
N GLY A 199 -0.18 18.02 14.91
CA GLY A 199 1.24 18.28 15.03
C GLY A 199 1.51 19.77 15.15
N GLY A 200 2.71 20.11 15.57
CA GLY A 200 3.17 21.50 15.57
C GLY A 200 4.44 21.70 16.34
N MET A 201 4.78 22.96 16.62
CA MET A 201 5.94 23.33 17.44
C MET A 201 5.51 23.59 18.89
N LEU A 202 6.14 22.90 19.83
CA LEU A 202 6.03 23.19 21.27
C LEU A 202 7.14 24.17 21.63
N GLU A 203 6.77 25.43 21.86
CA GLU A 203 7.72 26.50 22.19
C GLU A 203 8.27 26.38 23.62
N ARG A 204 9.45 26.96 23.86
CA ARG A 204 10.02 27.09 25.20
C ARG A 204 9.02 27.77 26.14
N ASN A 205 8.75 27.18 27.30
CA ASN A 205 7.75 27.67 28.27
C ASN A 205 6.33 27.81 27.70
N GLY A 206 6.06 27.18 26.55
CA GLY A 206 4.77 27.20 25.86
C GLY A 206 3.90 25.99 26.20
N SER A 207 2.63 26.10 25.82
CA SER A 207 1.66 25.01 25.88
C SER A 207 0.89 24.91 24.56
N LYS A 208 0.55 23.67 24.18
CA LYS A 208 -0.27 23.36 23.01
C LYS A 208 -1.34 22.36 23.44
N SER A 209 -2.60 22.68 23.12
CA SER A 209 -3.75 21.82 23.39
C SER A 209 -4.37 21.30 22.09
N PHE A 210 -4.94 20.11 22.19
CA PHE A 210 -5.64 19.42 21.12
C PHE A 210 -6.98 18.92 21.66
N GLU A 211 -8.07 19.44 21.10
CA GLU A 211 -9.41 18.95 21.39
C GLU A 211 -9.80 17.90 20.34
N PHE A 212 -10.36 16.79 20.81
CA PHE A 212 -10.93 15.78 19.93
C PHE A 212 -12.19 15.18 20.57
N THR A 213 -13.10 14.69 19.74
CA THR A 213 -14.31 14.01 20.18
C THR A 213 -14.27 12.54 19.80
N LEU A 214 -14.37 11.67 20.80
CA LEU A 214 -14.47 10.23 20.62
C LEU A 214 -15.95 9.82 20.53
N PRO A 215 -16.38 9.10 19.48
CA PRO A 215 -17.77 8.68 19.34
C PRO A 215 -18.12 7.52 20.29
N ALA A 216 -19.41 7.35 20.61
CA ALA A 216 -19.89 6.29 21.48
C ALA A 216 -19.82 4.87 20.88
N GLY A 217 -19.65 4.76 19.56
CA GLY A 217 -19.73 3.50 18.80
C GLY A 217 -18.38 2.99 18.27
N ILE A 218 -17.26 3.29 18.93
CA ILE A 218 -15.96 2.76 18.52
C ILE A 218 -15.90 1.24 18.74
N VAL A 219 -15.13 0.57 17.89
CA VAL A 219 -14.88 -0.87 18.04
C VAL A 219 -14.06 -1.10 19.30
N ARG A 220 -14.52 -2.03 20.15
CA ARG A 220 -13.84 -2.38 21.39
C ARG A 220 -12.39 -2.81 21.14
N GLY A 221 -11.46 -2.30 21.95
CA GLY A 221 -10.04 -2.65 21.87
C GLY A 221 -9.27 -2.01 20.71
N SER A 222 -9.94 -1.21 19.87
CA SER A 222 -9.29 -0.52 18.74
C SER A 222 -8.68 0.84 19.11
N LEU A 223 -9.06 1.40 20.26
CA LEU A 223 -8.57 2.70 20.71
C LEU A 223 -7.10 2.60 21.09
N SER A 224 -6.28 3.49 20.56
CA SER A 224 -4.88 3.67 20.94
C SER A 224 -4.52 5.15 20.87
N SER A 225 -3.59 5.57 21.71
CA SER A 225 -3.10 6.94 21.70
C SER A 225 -1.59 7.00 21.74
N SER A 226 -1.04 8.04 21.15
CA SER A 226 0.40 8.27 21.12
C SER A 226 0.68 9.76 21.18
N VAL A 227 1.67 10.14 21.99
CA VAL A 227 2.24 11.49 21.98
C VAL A 227 3.74 11.37 21.94
N SER A 228 4.33 12.06 20.97
CA SER A 228 5.77 12.14 20.82
C SER A 228 6.18 13.60 20.69
N VAL A 229 7.24 13.97 21.40
CA VAL A 229 7.91 15.27 21.26
C VAL A 229 9.31 15.02 20.75
N TYR A 230 9.78 15.90 19.88
CA TYR A 230 10.91 15.59 19.02
C TYR A 230 12.06 16.57 19.28
N PRO A 231 13.12 16.15 20.00
CA PRO A 231 14.31 16.95 20.29
C PRO A 231 14.89 17.64 19.08
N THR A 232 14.80 16.96 17.95
CA THR A 232 15.20 17.44 16.64
C THR A 232 14.00 17.26 15.71
N PRO A 233 13.82 18.12 14.69
CA PRO A 233 12.88 17.83 13.59
C PRO A 233 13.07 16.42 13.03
N LEU A 234 14.32 15.95 13.03
CA LEU A 234 14.76 14.59 12.81
C LEU A 234 13.93 13.53 13.59
N ALA A 235 13.92 13.57 14.92
CA ALA A 235 13.18 12.60 15.73
C ALA A 235 11.68 12.50 15.38
N SER A 236 11.06 13.62 14.94
CA SER A 236 9.66 13.68 14.47
C SER A 236 9.43 12.85 13.24
N MET A 237 10.44 12.83 12.37
CA MET A 237 10.38 12.13 11.13
C MET A 237 10.47 10.63 11.32
N THR A 238 11.30 10.08 12.23
CA THR A 238 11.48 8.61 12.29
C THR A 238 10.16 7.86 12.50
N ASP A 239 9.35 8.22 13.50
CA ASP A 239 8.06 7.55 13.79
C ASP A 239 7.02 7.85 12.69
N ALA A 240 6.96 9.10 12.24
CA ALA A 240 6.12 9.53 11.12
C ALA A 240 6.41 8.72 9.85
N LEU A 241 7.68 8.54 9.51
CA LEU A 241 8.18 7.84 8.34
C LEU A 241 7.97 6.33 8.46
N GLN A 242 8.04 5.76 9.67
CA GLN A 242 7.68 4.35 9.89
C GLN A 242 6.22 4.06 9.52
N SER A 243 5.31 5.03 9.75
CA SER A 243 3.89 4.89 9.38
C SER A 243 3.63 4.82 7.85
N LEU A 244 4.63 5.23 7.05
CA LEU A 244 4.60 5.19 5.59
C LEU A 244 5.00 3.80 5.04
N LEU A 245 5.57 2.92 5.87
CA LEU A 245 6.01 1.58 5.46
C LEU A 245 4.82 0.64 5.24
N ARG A 246 4.38 0.54 3.99
CA ARG A 246 3.24 -0.27 3.57
C ARG A 246 3.54 -1.01 2.27
N GLU A 247 2.82 -2.10 2.02
CA GLU A 247 2.97 -2.83 0.76
C GLU A 247 2.42 -2.02 -0.43
N PRO A 248 3.13 -2.00 -1.57
CA PRO A 248 2.65 -1.34 -2.77
C PRO A 248 1.49 -2.11 -3.41
N TYR A 249 0.52 -1.38 -3.98
CA TYR A 249 -0.67 -1.96 -4.61
C TYR A 249 -1.05 -1.21 -5.88
N GLY A 250 -1.99 -1.77 -6.66
CA GLY A 250 -2.60 -1.06 -7.78
C GLY A 250 -1.68 -0.80 -8.98
N CYS A 251 -2.00 0.26 -9.73
CA CYS A 251 -1.29 0.67 -10.94
C CYS A 251 -0.05 1.54 -10.62
N PHE A 252 0.65 2.09 -11.62
CA PHE A 252 1.92 2.83 -11.43
C PHE A 252 1.81 3.88 -10.33
N GLU A 253 0.81 4.75 -10.39
CA GLU A 253 0.68 5.87 -9.46
C GLU A 253 0.33 5.43 -8.03
N GLN A 254 -0.50 4.39 -7.85
CA GLN A 254 -0.77 3.80 -6.53
C GLN A 254 0.46 3.12 -5.94
N THR A 255 1.23 2.46 -6.80
CA THR A 255 2.52 1.89 -6.40
C THR A 255 3.45 3.02 -5.98
N SER A 256 3.50 4.13 -6.72
CA SER A 256 4.27 5.33 -6.39
C SER A 256 3.76 6.05 -5.14
N SER A 257 2.45 6.08 -4.89
CA SER A 257 1.85 6.74 -3.72
C SER A 257 2.29 6.11 -2.41
N THR A 258 2.56 4.81 -2.45
CA THR A 258 3.08 4.07 -1.31
C THR A 258 4.61 4.11 -1.28
N SER A 259 5.25 3.94 -2.43
CA SER A 259 6.70 3.72 -2.49
C SER A 259 7.55 4.98 -2.55
N TYR A 260 7.08 6.08 -3.14
CA TYR A 260 7.88 7.31 -3.24
C TYR A 260 8.07 8.00 -1.87
N PRO A 261 7.03 8.16 -1.02
CA PRO A 261 7.25 8.60 0.37
C PRO A 261 8.17 7.65 1.14
N MET A 262 8.13 6.34 0.84
CA MET A 262 9.02 5.35 1.43
C MET A 262 10.47 5.48 0.97
N VAL A 263 10.73 5.94 -0.26
CA VAL A 263 12.09 6.29 -0.72
C VAL A 263 12.64 7.44 0.14
N MET A 264 11.84 8.48 0.35
CA MET A 264 12.23 9.60 1.23
C MET A 264 12.47 9.12 2.66
N ALA A 265 11.60 8.24 3.16
CA ALA A 265 11.74 7.60 4.48
C ALA A 265 13.05 6.81 4.60
N GLN A 266 13.36 5.98 3.61
CA GLN A 266 14.57 5.16 3.60
C GLN A 266 15.83 6.02 3.49
N GLN A 267 15.80 7.08 2.68
CA GLN A 267 16.94 8.00 2.56
C GLN A 267 17.23 8.62 3.91
N TYR A 268 16.18 9.09 4.57
CA TYR A 268 16.27 9.56 5.94
C TYR A 268 16.81 8.47 6.89
N PHE A 269 16.31 7.22 6.83
CA PHE A 269 16.77 6.17 7.73
C PHE A 269 18.25 5.82 7.55
N LEU A 270 18.77 5.94 6.32
CA LEU A 270 20.17 5.65 5.98
C LEU A 270 21.13 6.79 6.32
N THR A 271 20.66 8.05 6.32
CA THR A 271 21.51 9.22 6.58
C THR A 271 21.56 9.64 8.05
N HIS A 272 20.78 9.00 8.93
CA HIS A 272 20.63 9.42 10.33
C HIS A 272 20.93 8.32 11.33
N THR A 273 21.54 8.69 12.45
CA THR A 273 21.91 7.77 13.54
C THR A 273 20.73 7.46 14.45
N GLY A 274 20.66 6.25 14.99
CA GLY A 274 19.66 5.85 15.99
C GLY A 274 18.35 5.29 15.43
N VAL A 275 18.28 5.03 14.11
CA VAL A 275 17.16 4.30 13.50
C VAL A 275 17.37 2.80 13.66
N ASP A 276 16.30 2.08 14.05
CA ASP A 276 16.32 0.62 14.21
C ASP A 276 16.70 -0.08 12.88
N PRO A 277 17.76 -0.92 12.86
CA PRO A 277 18.11 -1.72 11.69
C PRO A 277 16.95 -2.55 11.10
N ALA A 278 16.02 -3.03 11.93
CA ALA A 278 14.85 -3.78 11.45
C ALA A 278 13.91 -2.90 10.60
N THR A 279 13.80 -1.61 10.93
CA THR A 279 13.02 -0.63 10.15
C THR A 279 13.67 -0.37 8.79
N ILE A 280 14.99 -0.18 8.77
CA ILE A 280 15.78 0.01 7.53
C ILE A 280 15.60 -1.20 6.61
N GLU A 281 15.67 -2.41 7.17
CA GLU A 281 15.54 -3.66 6.44
C GLU A 281 14.11 -3.88 5.92
N LYS A 282 13.09 -3.58 6.74
CA LYS A 282 11.68 -3.64 6.32
C LYS A 282 11.42 -2.70 5.13
N ALA A 283 11.86 -1.45 5.23
CA ALA A 283 11.70 -0.46 4.17
C ALA A 283 12.46 -0.87 2.90
N ARG A 284 13.69 -1.41 3.03
CA ARG A 284 14.45 -1.97 1.90
C ARG A 284 13.68 -3.07 1.16
N ASN A 285 13.09 -4.02 1.90
CA ASN A 285 12.33 -5.12 1.31
C ASN A 285 11.04 -4.64 0.61
N LEU A 286 10.32 -3.70 1.21
CA LEU A 286 9.13 -3.10 0.60
C LEU A 286 9.49 -2.29 -0.67
N LEU A 287 10.61 -1.56 -0.67
CA LEU A 287 11.10 -0.84 -1.85
C LEU A 287 11.53 -1.79 -2.98
N GLU A 288 12.04 -2.97 -2.66
CA GLU A 288 12.39 -3.98 -3.67
C GLU A 288 11.15 -4.55 -4.37
N VAL A 289 10.08 -4.83 -3.62
CA VAL A 289 8.78 -5.21 -4.19
C VAL A 289 8.21 -4.07 -5.05
N SER A 290 8.29 -2.84 -4.54
CA SER A 290 7.81 -1.65 -5.23
C SER A 290 8.54 -1.41 -6.54
N TYR A 291 9.88 -1.51 -6.54
CA TYR A 291 10.70 -1.33 -7.74
C TYR A 291 10.33 -2.35 -8.82
N LYS A 292 10.24 -3.64 -8.47
CA LYS A 292 9.85 -4.70 -9.41
C LYS A 292 8.47 -4.45 -10.04
N LYS A 293 7.54 -3.91 -9.26
CA LYS A 293 6.21 -3.55 -9.74
C LYS A 293 6.25 -2.33 -10.65
N LEU A 294 6.92 -1.24 -10.24
CA LEU A 294 7.01 0.01 -11.01
C LEU A 294 7.64 -0.19 -12.38
N VAL A 295 8.75 -0.95 -12.48
CA VAL A 295 9.39 -1.23 -13.78
C VAL A 295 8.51 -2.06 -14.71
N GLY A 296 7.54 -2.81 -14.16
CA GLY A 296 6.57 -3.58 -14.94
C GLY A 296 5.56 -2.72 -15.71
N PHE A 297 5.44 -1.44 -15.39
CA PHE A 297 4.58 -0.48 -16.09
C PHE A 297 5.31 0.31 -17.20
N GLU A 298 6.55 -0.07 -17.53
CA GLU A 298 7.24 0.47 -18.70
C GLU A 298 6.53 0.00 -19.98
N SER A 299 6.03 0.97 -20.76
CA SER A 299 5.39 0.71 -22.06
C SER A 299 6.38 0.17 -23.09
N ARG A 300 5.91 -0.41 -24.21
CA ARG A 300 6.83 -0.94 -25.24
C ARG A 300 7.65 0.17 -25.88
N SER A 301 7.08 1.37 -25.98
CA SER A 301 7.77 2.56 -26.46
C SER A 301 8.71 3.19 -25.43
N LYS A 302 8.84 2.64 -24.22
CA LYS A 302 9.78 3.05 -23.14
C LYS A 302 9.40 4.28 -22.32
N GLY A 303 8.19 4.82 -22.50
CA GLY A 303 7.56 5.70 -21.51
C GLY A 303 6.83 4.91 -20.44
N TYR A 304 6.27 5.58 -19.43
CA TYR A 304 5.43 4.95 -18.40
C TYR A 304 3.95 5.31 -18.58
N GLU A 305 3.09 4.34 -18.31
CA GLU A 305 1.62 4.46 -18.32
C GLU A 305 1.07 3.71 -17.10
N TRP A 306 -0.09 4.10 -16.57
CA TRP A 306 -0.64 3.53 -15.33
C TRP A 306 -0.63 2.00 -15.29
N PHE A 307 -0.92 1.35 -16.42
CA PHE A 307 -1.00 -0.10 -16.55
C PHE A 307 0.00 -0.68 -17.58
N GLY A 308 0.96 0.14 -18.06
CA GLY A 308 1.99 -0.27 -19.02
C GLY A 308 1.53 -0.29 -20.48
N ALA A 309 0.43 0.38 -20.83
CA ALA A 309 -0.01 0.51 -22.21
C ALA A 309 0.82 1.51 -23.03
N ASP A 310 0.71 1.45 -24.36
CA ASP A 310 1.34 2.42 -25.27
C ASP A 310 0.34 3.45 -25.85
N PRO A 311 0.77 4.70 -26.07
CA PRO A 311 2.07 5.25 -25.70
C PRO A 311 2.12 5.69 -24.23
N GLY A 312 3.32 5.79 -23.65
CA GLY A 312 3.52 6.34 -22.31
C GLY A 312 2.97 7.78 -22.15
N HIS A 313 2.69 8.17 -20.92
CA HIS A 313 2.19 9.50 -20.54
C HIS A 313 3.34 10.38 -20.05
N GLU A 314 3.49 11.59 -20.60
CA GLU A 314 4.67 12.43 -20.36
C GLU A 314 4.83 12.88 -18.91
N ALA A 315 3.77 13.35 -18.26
CA ALA A 315 3.83 13.76 -16.85
C ALA A 315 4.12 12.58 -15.93
N LEU A 316 3.52 11.40 -16.21
CA LEU A 316 3.73 10.19 -15.41
C LEU A 316 5.16 9.65 -15.59
N THR A 317 5.68 9.75 -16.81
CA THR A 317 7.06 9.35 -17.14
C THR A 317 8.06 10.27 -16.44
N ALA A 318 7.82 11.60 -16.42
CA ALA A 318 8.65 12.54 -15.68
C ALA A 318 8.58 12.32 -14.16
N TYR A 319 7.38 12.03 -13.64
CA TYR A 319 7.18 11.64 -12.24
C TYR A 319 7.97 10.37 -11.87
N GLY A 320 7.87 9.35 -12.72
CA GLY A 320 8.63 8.10 -12.57
C GLY A 320 10.14 8.32 -12.63
N LEU A 321 10.62 9.14 -13.56
CA LEU A 321 12.04 9.49 -13.67
C LEU A 321 12.58 10.09 -12.37
N LEU A 322 11.86 11.05 -11.78
CA LEU A 322 12.22 11.63 -10.49
C LEU A 322 12.21 10.58 -9.38
N GLN A 323 11.14 9.79 -9.30
CA GLN A 323 11.02 8.73 -8.30
C GLN A 323 12.17 7.72 -8.37
N PHE A 324 12.50 7.22 -9.58
CA PHE A 324 13.58 6.26 -9.75
C PHE A 324 14.96 6.88 -9.51
N THR A 325 15.13 8.16 -9.84
CA THR A 325 16.36 8.92 -9.52
C THR A 325 16.53 8.99 -8.01
N ASP A 326 15.51 9.45 -7.28
CA ASP A 326 15.58 9.55 -5.82
C ASP A 326 15.75 8.15 -5.18
N MET A 327 15.08 7.13 -5.72
CA MET A 327 15.21 5.74 -5.29
C MET A 327 16.63 5.19 -5.44
N SER A 328 17.41 5.70 -6.41
CA SER A 328 18.79 5.29 -6.63
C SER A 328 19.73 5.64 -5.47
N HIS A 329 19.35 6.59 -4.61
CA HIS A 329 20.10 6.95 -3.41
C HIS A 329 19.99 5.90 -2.29
N VAL A 330 18.98 5.02 -2.34
CA VAL A 330 18.65 4.10 -1.24
C VAL A 330 18.62 2.63 -1.65
N ARG A 331 18.54 2.34 -2.95
CA ARG A 331 18.69 1.00 -3.53
C ARG A 331 19.21 1.06 -4.96
N ALA A 332 19.71 -0.07 -5.46
CA ALA A 332 20.22 -0.17 -6.83
C ALA A 332 19.11 -0.06 -7.88
N VAL A 333 19.15 0.98 -8.72
CA VAL A 333 18.23 1.18 -9.85
C VAL A 333 18.98 0.94 -11.16
N ASP A 334 18.37 0.24 -12.12
CA ASP A 334 18.93 0.03 -13.46
C ASP A 334 19.22 1.38 -14.14
N LYS A 335 20.51 1.62 -14.43
CA LYS A 335 20.97 2.85 -15.07
C LYS A 335 20.51 2.96 -16.52
N GLU A 336 20.48 1.85 -17.26
CA GLU A 336 20.00 1.85 -18.64
C GLU A 336 18.51 2.20 -18.69
N MET A 337 17.76 1.88 -17.63
CA MET A 337 16.36 2.26 -17.48
C MET A 337 16.19 3.75 -17.27
N LEU A 338 16.97 4.36 -16.40
CA LEU A 338 16.95 5.81 -16.23
C LEU A 338 17.32 6.52 -17.55
N ASP A 339 18.37 6.04 -18.22
CA ASP A 339 18.87 6.64 -19.46
C ASP A 339 17.84 6.55 -20.60
N ARG A 340 17.19 5.39 -20.78
CA ARG A 340 16.12 5.26 -21.80
C ARG A 340 14.85 6.03 -21.44
N THR A 341 14.53 6.18 -20.15
CA THR A 341 13.41 7.02 -19.68
C THR A 341 13.67 8.51 -19.98
N ARG A 342 14.89 9.00 -19.73
CA ARG A 342 15.30 10.37 -20.15
C ARG A 342 15.23 10.53 -21.65
N ALA A 343 15.79 9.58 -22.40
CA ALA A 343 15.77 9.61 -23.87
C ALA A 343 14.34 9.65 -24.42
N TRP A 344 13.40 8.91 -23.80
CA TRP A 344 12.00 8.96 -24.17
C TRP A 344 11.40 10.36 -23.98
N LEU A 345 11.57 11.00 -22.81
CA LEU A 345 11.09 12.37 -22.57
C LEU A 345 11.74 13.38 -23.53
N LEU A 346 13.04 13.27 -23.78
CA LEU A 346 13.76 14.12 -24.72
C LEU A 346 13.27 13.95 -26.17
N SER A 347 12.79 12.76 -26.54
CA SER A 347 12.16 12.50 -27.84
C SER A 347 10.81 13.21 -28.01
N ARG A 348 10.19 13.64 -26.90
CA ARG A 348 8.92 14.38 -26.92
C ARG A 348 9.09 15.87 -27.16
N ARG A 349 10.32 16.42 -27.17
CA ARG A 349 10.54 17.85 -27.42
C ARG A 349 9.86 18.31 -28.72
N ASP A 350 9.20 19.47 -28.68
CA ASP A 350 8.51 20.06 -29.82
C ASP A 350 9.39 20.95 -30.71
N GLY A 351 10.65 21.16 -30.28
CA GLY A 351 11.63 22.03 -30.95
C GLY A 351 11.46 23.53 -30.67
N LYS A 352 10.41 23.92 -29.93
CA LYS A 352 10.01 25.29 -29.56
C LYS A 352 10.18 25.57 -28.06
N GLY A 353 10.75 24.64 -27.30
CA GLY A 353 10.96 24.76 -25.85
C GLY A 353 9.88 24.09 -25.00
N GLY A 354 8.96 23.35 -25.62
CA GLY A 354 7.95 22.53 -24.94
C GLY A 354 8.03 21.05 -25.33
N PHE A 355 7.00 20.29 -24.97
CA PHE A 355 6.91 18.86 -25.27
C PHE A 355 5.57 18.51 -25.93
N ASN A 356 5.63 17.65 -26.94
CA ASN A 356 4.48 17.02 -27.58
C ASN A 356 3.86 16.03 -26.60
N MET A 357 2.63 16.31 -26.16
CA MET A 357 1.91 15.38 -25.29
C MET A 357 1.00 14.48 -26.08
N ASN A 358 0.75 13.28 -25.54
CA ASN A 358 -0.14 12.32 -26.16
C ASN A 358 -1.56 12.87 -26.36
N ALA A 359 -2.05 12.89 -27.61
CA ALA A 359 -3.39 13.39 -27.96
C ALA A 359 -4.53 12.51 -27.43
N LYS A 360 -4.30 11.21 -27.15
CA LYS A 360 -5.29 10.33 -26.50
C LYS A 360 -5.58 10.74 -25.05
N ALA A 361 -4.76 11.62 -24.46
CA ALA A 361 -5.07 12.27 -23.19
C ALA A 361 -6.15 13.36 -23.29
N LEU A 362 -6.61 13.73 -24.50
CA LEU A 362 -7.76 14.63 -24.66
C LEU A 362 -9.07 13.97 -24.20
N ASP A 363 -9.18 12.64 -24.36
CA ASP A 363 -10.36 11.86 -23.99
C ASP A 363 -10.20 11.14 -22.63
N SER A 364 -9.03 11.26 -22.00
CA SER A 364 -8.70 10.73 -20.68
C SER A 364 -8.02 11.83 -19.87
N PHE A 365 -8.80 12.57 -19.08
CA PHE A 365 -8.33 13.71 -18.31
C PHE A 365 -7.20 13.32 -17.34
N GLY A 366 -6.00 13.84 -17.64
CA GLY A 366 -4.81 13.75 -16.78
C GLY A 366 -3.77 14.84 -17.07
N ARG A 367 -4.11 15.87 -17.86
CA ARG A 367 -3.16 16.91 -18.24
C ARG A 367 -3.28 18.09 -17.28
N ALA A 368 -2.33 18.21 -16.35
CA ALA A 368 -2.03 19.50 -15.75
C ALA A 368 -1.83 20.55 -16.87
N PRO A 369 -2.03 21.85 -16.61
CA PRO A 369 -1.81 22.89 -17.61
C PRO A 369 -0.47 22.71 -18.32
N VAL A 370 -0.41 23.05 -19.62
CA VAL A 370 0.77 22.81 -20.45
C VAL A 370 2.03 23.39 -19.82
N ASP A 371 1.93 24.60 -19.27
CA ASP A 371 3.05 25.27 -18.61
C ASP A 371 3.51 24.53 -17.34
N THR A 372 2.56 24.06 -16.51
CA THR A 372 2.85 23.23 -15.33
C THR A 372 3.55 21.94 -15.73
N THR A 373 3.08 21.29 -16.79
CA THR A 373 3.64 20.02 -17.27
C THR A 373 5.03 20.22 -17.85
N ASN A 374 5.23 21.24 -18.68
CA ASN A 374 6.55 21.57 -19.24
C ASN A 374 7.55 21.91 -18.12
N ALA A 375 7.16 22.75 -17.15
CA ALA A 375 8.00 23.09 -16.01
C ALA A 375 8.39 21.85 -15.20
N TYR A 376 7.44 20.94 -14.95
CA TYR A 376 7.72 19.71 -14.21
C TYR A 376 8.62 18.74 -14.98
N ILE A 377 8.43 18.56 -16.29
CA ILE A 377 9.31 17.72 -17.12
C ILE A 377 10.74 18.27 -17.12
N VAL A 378 10.90 19.59 -17.30
CA VAL A 378 12.24 20.22 -17.26
C VAL A 378 12.87 20.04 -15.88
N TRP A 379 12.11 20.25 -14.80
CA TRP A 379 12.60 20.03 -13.44
C TRP A 379 13.03 18.58 -13.22
N ALA A 380 12.22 17.60 -13.64
CA ALA A 380 12.52 16.18 -13.54
C ALA A 380 13.79 15.79 -14.30
N LEU A 381 13.96 16.28 -15.53
CA LEU A 381 15.15 16.02 -16.33
C LEU A 381 16.40 16.62 -15.64
N ILE A 382 16.34 17.87 -15.19
CA ILE A 382 17.46 18.55 -14.51
C ILE A 382 17.83 17.85 -13.20
N GLU A 383 16.88 17.55 -12.33
CA GLU A 383 17.14 16.87 -11.06
C GLU A 383 17.63 15.43 -11.26
N SER A 384 17.27 14.80 -12.38
CA SER A 384 17.83 13.51 -12.80
C SER A 384 19.24 13.60 -13.43
N GLY A 385 19.80 14.80 -13.58
CA GLY A 385 21.16 15.04 -14.10
C GLY A 385 21.25 15.27 -15.62
N GLU A 386 20.14 15.48 -16.31
CA GLU A 386 20.11 15.78 -17.75
C GLU A 386 20.69 17.18 -18.05
N LYS A 387 21.27 17.34 -19.25
CA LYS A 387 21.87 18.61 -19.71
C LYS A 387 21.35 18.98 -21.10
N GLY A 388 21.68 20.18 -21.60
CA GLY A 388 21.34 20.60 -22.96
C GLY A 388 19.84 20.89 -23.17
N LEU A 389 19.21 21.47 -22.16
CA LEU A 389 17.79 21.88 -22.14
C LEU A 389 17.63 23.40 -22.30
N ASP A 390 18.58 24.08 -22.96
CA ASP A 390 18.67 25.55 -22.97
C ASP A 390 17.39 26.23 -23.49
N LYS A 391 16.78 25.65 -24.54
CA LYS A 391 15.52 26.16 -25.11
C LYS A 391 14.34 25.97 -24.16
N GLU A 392 14.24 24.79 -23.55
CA GLU A 392 13.18 24.46 -22.62
C GLU A 392 13.29 25.29 -21.33
N ILE A 393 14.51 25.46 -20.80
CA ILE A 393 14.80 26.32 -19.63
C ILE A 393 14.42 27.78 -19.94
N ALA A 394 14.77 28.31 -21.11
CA ALA A 394 14.41 29.65 -21.52
C ALA A 394 12.88 29.84 -21.61
N ALA A 395 12.16 28.85 -22.15
CA ALA A 395 10.71 28.88 -22.27
C ALA A 395 10.01 28.85 -20.90
N VAL A 396 10.40 27.95 -20.00
CA VAL A 396 9.80 27.88 -18.66
C VAL A 396 10.17 29.09 -17.80
N LYS A 397 11.36 29.67 -17.98
CA LYS A 397 11.75 30.96 -17.37
C LYS A 397 10.82 32.09 -17.81
N ALA A 398 10.55 32.21 -19.11
CA ALA A 398 9.65 33.23 -19.63
C ALA A 398 8.22 33.07 -19.05
N SER A 399 7.70 31.83 -19.01
CA SER A 399 6.39 31.53 -18.41
C SER A 399 6.36 31.91 -16.92
N ALA A 400 7.36 31.51 -16.14
CA ALA A 400 7.45 31.82 -14.71
C ALA A 400 7.56 33.31 -14.39
N VAL A 401 8.21 34.11 -15.24
CA VAL A 401 8.27 35.58 -15.06
C VAL A 401 6.88 36.20 -15.26
N SER A 402 6.10 35.70 -16.22
CA SER A 402 4.78 36.25 -16.56
C SER A 402 3.62 35.77 -15.68
N THR A 403 3.68 34.54 -15.15
CA THR A 403 2.57 33.94 -14.41
C THR A 403 2.53 34.36 -12.94
N GLU A 404 1.34 34.45 -12.35
CA GLU A 404 1.16 34.62 -10.91
C GLU A 404 1.02 33.28 -10.15
N ASP A 405 1.07 32.15 -10.87
CA ASP A 405 0.98 30.81 -10.29
C ASP A 405 2.26 30.45 -9.53
N SER A 406 2.19 30.50 -8.19
CA SER A 406 3.32 30.23 -7.30
C SER A 406 3.91 28.83 -7.46
N TYR A 407 3.14 27.83 -7.94
CA TYR A 407 3.66 26.48 -8.17
C TYR A 407 4.67 26.46 -9.32
N ILE A 408 4.32 27.11 -10.44
CA ILE A 408 5.21 27.25 -11.60
C ILE A 408 6.45 28.08 -11.22
N VAL A 409 6.25 29.18 -10.49
CA VAL A 409 7.35 30.05 -10.04
C VAL A 409 8.32 29.27 -9.16
N ALA A 410 7.83 28.45 -8.22
CA ALA A 410 8.67 27.64 -7.32
C ALA A 410 9.44 26.53 -8.06
N LEU A 411 8.80 25.83 -9.00
CA LEU A 411 9.49 24.83 -9.84
C LEU A 411 10.62 25.47 -10.66
N VAL A 412 10.33 26.59 -11.31
CA VAL A 412 11.31 27.23 -12.19
C VAL A 412 12.42 27.91 -11.40
N ALA A 413 12.16 28.43 -10.20
CA ALA A 413 13.21 28.90 -9.30
C ALA A 413 14.23 27.80 -8.97
N ASN A 414 13.77 26.57 -8.72
CA ASN A 414 14.65 25.41 -8.52
C ASN A 414 15.44 25.07 -9.79
N ILE A 415 14.81 25.07 -10.98
CA ILE A 415 15.48 24.82 -12.27
C ILE A 415 16.61 25.83 -12.49
N LEU A 416 16.34 27.13 -12.35
CA LEU A 416 17.33 28.18 -12.58
C LEU A 416 18.49 28.10 -11.59
N ALA A 417 18.20 27.84 -10.31
CA ALA A 417 19.24 27.67 -9.30
C ALA A 417 20.10 26.42 -9.58
N ALA A 418 19.50 25.30 -9.99
CA ALA A 418 20.22 24.06 -10.32
C ALA A 418 21.09 24.17 -11.58
N THR A 419 20.75 25.08 -12.50
CA THR A 419 21.44 25.28 -13.78
C THR A 419 22.40 26.47 -13.78
N GLY A 420 22.56 27.15 -12.64
CA GLY A 420 23.54 28.23 -12.43
C GLY A 420 23.04 29.64 -12.77
N ASP A 421 21.76 29.81 -13.14
CA ASP A 421 21.14 31.14 -13.32
C ASP A 421 20.65 31.70 -11.96
N HIS A 422 21.60 31.95 -11.06
CA HIS A 422 21.34 32.52 -9.73
C HIS A 422 20.59 33.87 -9.77
N PRO A 423 20.86 34.81 -10.71
CA PRO A 423 20.09 36.04 -10.80
C PRO A 423 18.62 35.80 -11.16
N GLY A 424 18.34 34.95 -12.15
CA GLY A 424 16.97 34.59 -12.53
C GLY A 424 16.25 33.84 -11.41
N ALA A 425 16.95 32.93 -10.73
CA ALA A 425 16.40 32.20 -9.59
C ALA A 425 16.00 33.16 -8.44
N ARG A 426 16.86 34.11 -8.08
CA ARG A 426 16.57 35.13 -7.06
C ARG A 426 15.36 36.00 -7.41
N GLN A 427 15.22 36.40 -8.68
CA GLN A 427 14.03 37.14 -9.13
C GLN A 427 12.72 36.38 -8.85
N LEU A 428 12.70 35.06 -9.12
CA LEU A 428 11.53 34.22 -8.86
C LEU A 428 11.34 33.95 -7.36
N MET A 429 12.43 33.72 -6.62
CA MET A 429 12.39 33.56 -5.16
C MET A 429 11.81 34.80 -4.47
N ASP A 430 12.18 36.01 -4.89
CA ASP A 430 11.63 37.27 -4.37
C ASP A 430 10.13 37.41 -4.66
N LYS A 431 9.67 36.88 -5.81
CA LYS A 431 8.24 36.82 -6.12
C LYS A 431 7.49 35.91 -5.14
N LEU A 432 8.08 34.76 -4.77
CA LEU A 432 7.53 33.85 -3.77
C LEU A 432 7.55 34.47 -2.36
N VAL A 433 8.57 35.26 -2.00
CA VAL A 433 8.61 35.95 -0.69
C VAL A 433 7.38 36.84 -0.50
N LYS A 434 6.92 37.52 -1.56
CA LYS A 434 5.71 38.36 -1.52
C LYS A 434 4.41 37.56 -1.37
N LYS A 435 4.44 36.26 -1.63
CA LYS A 435 3.32 35.32 -1.49
C LYS A 435 3.41 34.46 -0.22
N GLN A 436 4.50 34.58 0.55
CA GLN A 436 4.64 33.92 1.84
C GLN A 436 3.82 34.67 2.88
N GLU A 437 2.84 34.00 3.45
CA GLU A 437 1.99 34.57 4.49
C GLU A 437 2.72 34.64 5.84
N THR A 438 2.14 35.36 6.80
CA THR A 438 2.67 35.46 8.17
C THR A 438 2.87 34.09 8.81
N GLY A 439 1.98 33.13 8.51
CA GLY A 439 2.07 31.75 8.99
C GLY A 439 3.18 30.92 8.33
N GLY A 440 3.77 31.39 7.23
CA GLY A 440 4.90 30.74 6.55
C GLY A 440 4.56 29.98 5.26
N GLY A 441 3.28 29.64 5.04
CA GLY A 441 2.78 29.04 3.81
C GLY A 441 2.84 29.98 2.61
N VAL A 442 3.04 29.43 1.42
CA VAL A 442 3.09 30.17 0.15
C VAL A 442 1.78 29.99 -0.61
N THR A 443 1.07 31.09 -0.89
CA THR A 443 -0.22 31.08 -1.58
C THR A 443 -0.12 31.45 -3.06
N GLY A 444 -1.24 31.40 -3.78
CA GLY A 444 -1.32 31.79 -5.19
C GLY A 444 -1.03 30.67 -6.20
N ALA A 445 -0.92 29.42 -5.76
CA ALA A 445 -0.86 28.28 -6.65
C ALA A 445 -2.24 27.95 -7.22
N VAL A 446 -2.30 27.60 -8.51
CA VAL A 446 -3.58 27.25 -9.18
C VAL A 446 -3.82 25.75 -9.15
N THR A 447 -2.80 24.95 -9.49
CA THR A 447 -2.86 23.49 -9.51
C THR A 447 -1.45 22.90 -9.54
N SER A 448 -1.29 21.62 -9.19
CA SER A 448 -0.01 20.90 -9.29
C SER A 448 0.06 19.94 -10.48
N ILE A 449 1.20 19.27 -10.69
CA ILE A 449 1.33 18.23 -11.73
C ILE A 449 0.33 17.08 -11.52
N THR A 450 -0.02 16.77 -10.27
CA THR A 450 -1.02 15.78 -9.85
C THR A 450 -2.42 16.38 -9.73
N ARG A 451 -2.61 17.63 -10.18
CA ARG A 451 -3.86 18.41 -10.07
C ARG A 451 -4.40 18.56 -8.65
N SER A 452 -3.51 18.57 -7.66
CA SER A 452 -3.88 18.72 -6.25
C SER A 452 -4.49 20.11 -5.98
N GLY A 453 -5.35 20.16 -4.97
CA GLY A 453 -5.95 21.39 -4.42
C GLY A 453 -5.82 21.45 -2.90
N GLY A 454 -6.44 22.46 -2.28
CA GLY A 454 -6.50 22.61 -0.81
C GLY A 454 -5.13 22.57 -0.12
N ASP A 455 -5.08 21.92 1.04
CA ASP A 455 -3.86 21.78 1.86
C ASP A 455 -2.71 21.13 1.07
N ALA A 456 -3.00 20.11 0.25
CA ALA A 456 -1.97 19.39 -0.50
C ALA A 456 -1.23 20.34 -1.47
N LEU A 457 -1.97 21.16 -2.23
CA LEU A 457 -1.37 22.13 -3.15
C LEU A 457 -0.53 23.19 -2.41
N ALA A 458 -1.02 23.67 -1.27
CA ALA A 458 -0.30 24.65 -0.44
C ALA A 458 1.01 24.05 0.11
N ILE A 459 0.99 22.79 0.54
CA ILE A 459 2.17 22.05 1.00
C ILE A 459 3.18 21.83 -0.13
N GLU A 460 2.75 21.36 -1.30
CA GLU A 460 3.65 21.19 -2.45
C GLU A 460 4.36 22.50 -2.80
N THR A 461 3.58 23.59 -2.91
CA THR A 461 4.08 24.91 -3.32
C THR A 461 5.06 25.46 -2.29
N THR A 462 4.72 25.38 -1.01
CA THR A 462 5.58 25.84 0.08
C THR A 462 6.87 25.02 0.15
N ALA A 463 6.80 23.70 0.00
CA ALA A 463 7.97 22.83 0.01
C ALA A 463 8.92 23.11 -1.17
N LEU A 464 8.39 23.33 -2.38
CA LEU A 464 9.19 23.73 -3.54
C LEU A 464 9.85 25.10 -3.36
N ALA A 465 9.13 26.06 -2.77
CA ALA A 465 9.68 27.39 -2.46
C ALA A 465 10.81 27.30 -1.42
N VAL A 466 10.63 26.49 -0.36
CA VAL A 466 11.65 26.21 0.64
C VAL A 466 12.90 25.59 0.00
N LEU A 467 12.74 24.56 -0.85
CA LEU A 467 13.85 23.94 -1.57
C LEU A 467 14.62 24.94 -2.45
N ALA A 468 13.91 25.87 -3.10
CA ALA A 468 14.53 26.94 -3.87
C ALA A 468 15.33 27.88 -2.96
N TRP A 469 14.68 28.44 -1.93
CA TRP A 469 15.28 29.39 -1.00
C TRP A 469 16.50 28.84 -0.26
N MET A 470 16.51 27.54 0.05
CA MET A 470 17.63 26.90 0.73
C MET A 470 18.93 26.88 -0.09
N ARG A 471 18.86 27.06 -1.42
CA ARG A 471 20.06 27.15 -2.28
C ARG A 471 20.78 28.49 -2.13
N GLU A 472 20.19 29.47 -1.46
CA GLU A 472 20.71 30.84 -1.33
C GLU A 472 20.63 31.32 0.14
N PRO A 473 21.76 31.60 0.81
CA PRO A 473 21.77 31.96 2.24
C PRO A 473 20.91 33.20 2.62
N ALA A 474 20.63 34.08 1.66
CA ALA A 474 19.85 35.30 1.86
C ALA A 474 18.39 35.04 2.28
N TYR A 475 17.85 33.84 2.04
CA TYR A 475 16.45 33.50 2.32
C TYR A 475 16.26 32.67 3.59
N ALA A 476 17.25 32.63 4.49
CA ALA A 476 17.21 31.81 5.70
C ALA A 476 15.95 32.03 6.57
N ALA A 477 15.45 33.28 6.64
CA ALA A 477 14.23 33.59 7.40
C ALA A 477 12.97 32.98 6.74
N GLN A 478 12.88 33.01 5.42
CA GLN A 478 11.76 32.46 4.64
C GLN A 478 11.76 30.94 4.73
N VAL A 479 12.94 30.31 4.66
CA VAL A 479 13.13 28.87 4.89
C VAL A 479 12.61 28.47 6.26
N GLN A 480 13.00 29.19 7.33
CA GLN A 480 12.54 28.89 8.69
C GLN A 480 11.03 28.97 8.83
N LYS A 481 10.40 30.04 8.31
CA LYS A 481 8.94 30.21 8.33
C LYS A 481 8.22 29.11 7.54
N GLY A 482 8.70 28.82 6.33
CA GLY A 482 8.11 27.80 5.46
C GLY A 482 8.20 26.40 6.07
N LEU A 483 9.35 26.02 6.64
CA LEU A 483 9.50 24.74 7.32
C LEU A 483 8.66 24.63 8.58
N HIS A 484 8.57 25.71 9.38
CA HIS A 484 7.68 25.74 10.53
C HIS A 484 6.24 25.42 10.11
N TRP A 485 5.75 26.10 9.06
CA TRP A 485 4.42 25.87 8.52
C TRP A 485 4.21 24.44 7.97
N ILE A 486 5.21 23.89 7.24
CA ILE A 486 5.15 22.51 6.74
C ILE A 486 5.05 21.53 7.91
N VAL A 487 5.87 21.71 8.96
CA VAL A 487 5.84 20.84 10.15
C VAL A 487 4.51 20.94 10.90
N GLU A 488 3.92 22.13 11.01
CA GLU A 488 2.55 22.30 11.56
C GLU A 488 1.47 21.65 10.69
N SER A 489 1.73 21.46 9.40
CA SER A 489 0.82 20.76 8.48
C SER A 489 0.91 19.23 8.56
N ASN A 490 1.81 18.69 9.39
CA ASN A 490 1.99 17.25 9.56
C ASN A 490 0.83 16.61 10.34
N LYS A 491 0.17 15.62 9.73
CA LYS A 491 -0.86 14.78 10.36
C LYS A 491 -0.36 13.34 10.38
N SER A 492 0.24 12.92 11.49
CA SER A 492 0.79 11.57 11.70
C SER A 492 1.76 11.08 10.62
N GLY A 493 2.66 11.96 10.18
CA GLY A 493 3.68 11.67 9.17
C GLY A 493 3.25 11.84 7.73
N ARG A 494 2.02 12.32 7.50
CA ARG A 494 1.50 12.64 6.17
C ARG A 494 1.29 14.14 6.05
N PHE A 495 1.57 14.65 4.85
CA PHE A 495 1.39 16.07 4.52
C PHE A 495 0.37 16.21 3.39
N GLY A 496 -0.83 15.63 3.56
CA GLY A 496 -1.87 15.60 2.53
C GLY A 496 -1.70 14.44 1.53
N SER A 497 -1.57 14.77 0.25
CA SER A 497 -1.38 13.83 -0.86
C SER A 497 0.01 13.16 -0.88
N THR A 498 0.21 12.22 -1.80
CA THR A 498 1.52 11.63 -2.10
C THR A 498 2.57 12.69 -2.40
N GLN A 499 2.29 13.56 -3.37
CA GLN A 499 3.29 14.48 -3.90
C GLN A 499 3.65 15.55 -2.88
N SER A 500 2.65 16.05 -2.14
CA SER A 500 2.86 16.96 -1.03
C SER A 500 3.65 16.31 0.11
N THR A 501 3.42 15.03 0.42
CA THR A 501 4.23 14.27 1.38
C THR A 501 5.68 14.14 0.91
N VAL A 502 5.91 13.72 -0.34
CA VAL A 502 7.28 13.59 -0.89
C VAL A 502 8.02 14.92 -0.85
N LEU A 503 7.41 16.02 -1.31
CA LEU A 503 8.05 17.34 -1.34
C LEU A 503 8.29 17.90 0.07
N ALA A 504 7.33 17.75 0.99
CA ALA A 504 7.49 18.13 2.38
C ALA A 504 8.68 17.40 3.01
N LEU A 505 8.73 16.07 2.89
CA LEU A 505 9.84 15.26 3.39
C LEU A 505 11.17 15.66 2.73
N ARG A 506 11.21 15.87 1.42
CA ARG A 506 12.41 16.32 0.70
C ARG A 506 12.92 17.65 1.25
N SER A 507 12.03 18.61 1.51
CA SER A 507 12.39 19.92 2.08
C SER A 507 12.92 19.82 3.52
N ILE A 508 12.30 18.98 4.35
CA ILE A 508 12.71 18.82 5.76
C ILE A 508 14.06 18.08 5.83
N VAL A 509 14.23 16.99 5.08
CA VAL A 509 15.49 16.23 5.01
C VAL A 509 16.63 17.09 4.49
N ALA A 510 16.39 17.88 3.44
CA ALA A 510 17.40 18.80 2.93
C ALA A 510 17.82 19.83 4.00
N PHE A 511 16.86 20.36 4.78
CA PHE A 511 17.14 21.40 5.76
C PHE A 511 17.91 20.87 6.96
N ASP A 512 17.52 19.70 7.45
CA ASP A 512 18.15 19.06 8.60
C ASP A 512 19.61 18.71 8.30
N ASN A 513 19.89 18.14 7.13
CA ASN A 513 21.24 17.87 6.64
C ASN A 513 22.14 19.13 6.65
N ALA A 514 21.57 20.31 6.43
CA ALA A 514 22.30 21.57 6.39
C ALA A 514 22.39 22.31 7.75
N ASN A 515 21.58 21.95 8.76
CA ASN A 515 21.37 22.77 9.96
C ASN A 515 21.32 22.03 11.31
N ALA A 516 21.76 20.77 11.39
CA ALA A 516 21.78 20.01 12.64
C ALA A 516 22.53 20.74 13.79
N ARG A 517 21.83 21.09 14.88
CA ARG A 517 22.41 21.68 16.10
C ARG A 517 21.85 21.02 17.37
N PRO A 518 22.67 20.82 18.43
CA PRO A 518 22.20 20.32 19.72
C PRO A 518 21.21 21.29 20.41
N LYS A 519 20.19 20.76 21.11
CA LYS A 519 19.19 21.56 21.84
C LYS A 519 19.52 21.71 23.34
N ALA A 520 18.98 22.76 23.96
CA ALA A 520 19.05 22.99 25.40
C ALA A 520 18.12 22.05 26.20
N PRO A 521 18.51 21.59 27.41
CA PRO A 521 17.71 20.70 28.27
C PRO A 521 16.43 21.36 28.79
N GLY A 522 15.40 20.54 29.06
CA GLY A 522 14.10 20.98 29.59
C GLY A 522 13.22 19.82 30.05
N ARG A 523 11.92 20.08 30.27
CA ARG A 523 10.94 19.08 30.71
C ARG A 523 9.60 19.23 29.98
N ILE A 524 8.94 18.12 29.69
CA ILE A 524 7.63 18.09 29.02
C ILE A 524 6.60 17.48 29.95
N ILE A 525 5.42 18.09 30.01
CA ILE A 525 4.27 17.63 30.80
C ILE A 525 3.13 17.29 29.85
N LEU A 526 2.59 16.07 29.95
CA LEU A 526 1.37 15.66 29.28
C LEU A 526 0.20 15.77 30.25
N SER A 527 -0.91 16.34 29.79
CA SER A 527 -2.17 16.35 30.53
C SER A 527 -3.35 15.99 29.64
N VAL A 528 -4.34 15.31 30.22
CA VAL A 528 -5.63 14.98 29.58
C VAL A 528 -6.73 15.49 30.50
N ASP A 529 -7.61 16.34 29.96
CA ASP A 529 -8.69 17.01 30.68
C ASP A 529 -8.21 17.73 31.96
N GLY A 530 -7.06 18.39 31.84
CA GLY A 530 -6.43 19.13 32.94
C GLY A 530 -5.73 18.27 34.00
N ARG A 531 -5.69 16.94 33.83
CA ARG A 531 -4.99 16.02 34.73
C ARG A 531 -3.68 15.56 34.11
N THR A 532 -2.58 15.69 34.83
CA THR A 532 -1.26 15.21 34.38
C THR A 532 -1.30 13.68 34.18
N VAL A 533 -0.81 13.21 33.04
CA VAL A 533 -0.67 11.79 32.71
C VAL A 533 0.80 11.39 32.85
N GLY A 534 1.07 10.46 33.76
CA GLY A 534 2.42 10.01 34.09
C GLY A 534 3.29 11.10 34.73
N THR A 535 4.61 10.90 34.69
CA THR A 535 5.59 11.84 35.24
C THR A 535 6.12 12.78 34.16
N PRO A 536 6.39 14.06 34.46
CA PRO A 536 7.05 14.98 33.54
C PRO A 536 8.35 14.39 32.97
N LEU A 537 8.48 14.42 31.64
CA LEU A 537 9.60 13.81 30.91
C LEU A 537 10.73 14.84 30.75
N ALA A 538 11.82 14.64 31.47
CA ALA A 538 13.02 15.48 31.33
C ALA A 538 13.85 15.07 30.10
N PHE A 539 14.46 16.05 29.43
CA PHE A 539 15.35 15.82 28.31
C PHE A 539 16.60 16.70 28.38
N THR A 540 17.66 16.24 27.73
CA THR A 540 19.00 16.83 27.71
C THR A 540 19.51 16.95 26.28
N ALA A 541 20.64 17.65 26.10
CA ALA A 541 21.33 17.73 24.81
C ALA A 541 21.78 16.36 24.26
N GLY A 542 21.87 15.32 25.11
CA GLY A 542 22.25 13.96 24.73
C GLY A 542 21.07 13.06 24.34
N ASN A 543 19.82 13.52 24.47
CA ASN A 543 18.66 12.73 24.04
C ASN A 543 18.65 12.57 22.52
N GLN A 544 18.65 11.32 22.05
CA GLN A 544 18.54 10.96 20.64
C GLN A 544 17.18 10.31 20.39
N GLY A 545 16.57 10.57 19.23
CA GLY A 545 15.26 10.03 18.87
C GLY A 545 14.07 10.75 19.54
N ALA A 546 12.87 10.20 19.35
CA ALA A 546 11.63 10.79 19.85
C ALA A 546 11.49 10.63 21.37
N LEU A 547 11.03 11.68 22.05
CA LEU A 547 10.60 11.64 23.43
C LEU A 547 9.14 11.18 23.46
N VAL A 548 8.94 9.88 23.72
CA VAL A 548 7.61 9.26 23.78
C VAL A 548 6.99 9.51 25.15
N MET A 549 5.83 10.14 25.18
CA MET A 549 5.04 10.32 26.41
C MET A 549 4.20 9.06 26.69
N PRO A 550 3.71 8.86 27.92
CA PRO A 550 2.86 7.71 28.26
C PRO A 550 1.62 7.62 27.37
N ASP A 551 1.23 6.38 27.02
CA ASP A 551 -0.11 6.11 26.47
C ASP A 551 -1.17 6.63 27.45
N PHE A 552 -2.16 7.32 26.90
CA PHE A 552 -3.24 7.93 27.67
C PHE A 552 -4.61 7.35 27.31
N THR A 553 -4.63 6.20 26.61
CA THR A 553 -5.85 5.56 26.12
C THR A 553 -6.82 5.25 27.25
N SER A 554 -6.32 4.85 28.42
CA SER A 554 -7.13 4.54 29.60
C SER A 554 -7.87 5.73 30.21
N HIS A 555 -7.50 6.96 29.84
CA HIS A 555 -8.16 8.19 30.28
C HIS A 555 -9.32 8.60 29.36
N LEU A 556 -9.50 7.93 28.22
CA LEU A 556 -10.46 8.31 27.19
C LEU A 556 -11.76 7.53 27.31
N VAL A 557 -12.87 8.24 27.14
CA VAL A 557 -14.23 7.69 27.05
C VAL A 557 -14.96 8.36 25.88
N PRO A 558 -16.14 7.87 25.45
CA PRO A 558 -16.94 8.63 24.51
C PRO A 558 -17.23 10.05 25.00
N GLY A 559 -16.95 11.05 24.16
CA GLY A 559 -17.06 12.46 24.52
C GLY A 559 -15.89 13.30 24.00
N THR A 560 -15.93 14.60 24.30
CA THR A 560 -14.85 15.54 23.97
C THR A 560 -13.78 15.51 25.05
N HIS A 561 -12.52 15.40 24.62
CA HIS A 561 -11.34 15.38 25.47
C HIS A 561 -10.34 16.43 24.99
N THR A 562 -9.60 17.02 25.94
CA THR A 562 -8.49 17.93 25.66
C THR A 562 -7.17 17.31 26.10
N VAL A 563 -6.26 17.09 25.15
CA VAL A 563 -4.86 16.71 25.43
C VAL A 563 -4.01 17.96 25.36
N ALA A 564 -3.18 18.22 26.37
CA ALA A 564 -2.25 19.35 26.35
C ALA A 564 -0.82 18.91 26.66
N LEU A 565 0.12 19.48 25.90
CA LEU A 565 1.55 19.41 26.13
C LEU A 565 2.04 20.76 26.63
N GLN A 566 2.82 20.75 27.70
CA GLN A 566 3.50 21.93 28.22
C GLN A 566 5.00 21.68 28.29
N MET A 567 5.78 22.64 27.83
CA MET A 567 7.23 22.63 27.98
C MET A 567 7.65 23.56 29.11
N GLU A 568 8.52 23.08 29.99
CA GLU A 568 9.23 23.87 30.99
C GLU A 568 10.71 23.93 30.61
N ASP A 569 11.22 25.14 30.37
CA ASP A 569 12.55 25.38 29.81
C ASP A 569 12.82 24.67 28.47
N GLY A 570 14.07 24.44 28.09
CA GLY A 570 14.42 23.76 26.85
C GLY A 570 14.33 24.61 25.58
N SER A 571 14.45 23.92 24.44
CA SER A 571 14.34 24.51 23.11
C SER A 571 13.03 24.11 22.45
N SER A 572 12.51 24.94 21.56
CA SER A 572 11.32 24.60 20.78
C SER A 572 11.52 23.29 20.02
N MET A 573 10.54 22.39 20.13
CA MET A 573 10.55 21.03 19.60
C MET A 573 9.24 20.73 18.89
N PRO A 574 9.27 20.10 17.69
CA PRO A 574 8.07 19.57 17.09
C PRO A 574 7.42 18.54 18.00
N PHE A 575 6.11 18.38 17.89
CA PHE A 575 5.38 17.30 18.55
C PHE A 575 4.33 16.72 17.60
N SER A 576 3.87 15.52 17.91
CA SER A 576 2.67 14.93 17.33
C SER A 576 1.85 14.25 18.40
N ILE A 577 0.54 14.43 18.34
CA ILE A 577 -0.46 13.70 19.12
C ILE A 577 -1.32 12.94 18.11
N SER A 578 -1.53 11.64 18.33
CA SER A 578 -2.43 10.82 17.53
C SER A 578 -3.31 9.97 18.43
N ILE A 579 -4.60 9.95 18.12
CA ILE A 579 -5.61 9.07 18.70
C ILE A 579 -6.20 8.26 17.54
N LYS A 580 -6.09 6.94 17.63
CA LYS A 580 -6.61 6.01 16.62
C LYS A 580 -7.69 5.15 17.24
N TYR A 581 -8.74 4.89 16.49
CA TYR A 581 -9.79 3.95 16.88
C TYR A 581 -10.46 3.42 15.62
N ASN A 582 -11.16 2.30 15.70
CA ASN A 582 -11.96 1.82 14.58
C ASN A 582 -13.43 2.18 14.76
N SER A 583 -14.12 2.52 13.67
CA SER A 583 -15.57 2.69 13.64
C SER A 583 -16.20 1.66 12.71
N LEU A 584 -17.44 1.21 12.97
CA LEU A 584 -18.09 0.23 12.09
C LEU A 584 -18.52 0.82 10.73
N LEU A 585 -18.68 2.13 10.66
CA LEU A 585 -18.96 2.87 9.44
C LEU A 585 -18.32 4.26 9.53
N PRO A 586 -17.35 4.59 8.66
CA PRO A 586 -16.83 5.95 8.57
C PRO A 586 -17.87 6.89 7.96
N ASP A 587 -17.84 8.15 8.37
CA ASP A 587 -18.63 9.17 7.70
C ASP A 587 -18.12 9.36 6.28
N SER A 588 -19.05 9.35 5.33
CA SER A 588 -18.74 9.76 3.97
C SER A 588 -18.40 11.24 3.96
N ALA A 589 -17.34 11.62 3.23
CA ALA A 589 -17.02 13.02 3.02
C ALA A 589 -18.20 13.71 2.31
N LYS A 590 -18.56 14.92 2.75
CA LYS A 590 -19.67 15.68 2.14
C LYS A 590 -19.37 16.04 0.68
N GLU A 591 -18.08 16.18 0.38
CA GLU A 591 -17.50 16.51 -0.91
C GLU A 591 -17.33 15.29 -1.83
N ALA A 592 -17.62 14.07 -1.35
CA ALA A 592 -17.45 12.85 -2.13
C ALA A 592 -18.35 12.87 -3.38
N GLN A 593 -17.70 12.88 -4.55
CA GLN A 593 -18.38 12.98 -5.84
C GLN A 593 -18.88 11.62 -6.37
N VAL A 594 -18.28 10.52 -5.89
CA VAL A 594 -18.72 9.16 -6.19
C VAL A 594 -19.62 8.67 -5.06
N GLY A 595 -20.77 8.08 -5.41
CA GLY A 595 -21.65 7.36 -4.51
C GLY A 595 -21.45 5.87 -4.63
N LEU A 596 -21.58 5.18 -3.51
CA LEU A 596 -21.48 3.74 -3.39
C LEU A 596 -22.54 3.23 -2.42
N GLN A 597 -23.24 2.20 -2.85
CA GLN A 597 -24.02 1.32 -1.99
C GLN A 597 -23.66 -0.11 -2.34
N VAL A 598 -23.54 -0.97 -1.32
CA VAL A 598 -23.30 -2.40 -1.53
C VAL A 598 -24.30 -3.17 -0.68
N VAL A 599 -25.04 -4.07 -1.31
CA VAL A 599 -26.04 -4.91 -0.63
C VAL A 599 -25.85 -6.35 -1.05
N LEU A 600 -25.80 -7.26 -0.08
CA LEU A 600 -25.84 -8.68 -0.34
C LEU A 600 -27.30 -9.09 -0.56
N LYS A 601 -27.59 -9.76 -1.68
CA LYS A 601 -28.94 -10.20 -2.03
C LYS A 601 -29.52 -11.15 -0.99
N ASP A 602 -28.73 -12.15 -0.60
CA ASP A 602 -29.08 -13.13 0.43
C ASP A 602 -27.92 -13.22 1.44
N SER A 603 -28.18 -12.87 2.70
CA SER A 603 -27.21 -12.92 3.80
C SER A 603 -27.27 -14.19 4.63
N GLU A 604 -28.31 -14.99 4.46
CA GLU A 604 -28.48 -16.31 5.08
C GLU A 604 -28.38 -17.35 3.96
N VAL A 605 -27.22 -17.97 3.82
CA VAL A 605 -26.92 -18.85 2.69
C VAL A 605 -26.44 -20.22 3.16
N GLN A 606 -26.60 -21.23 2.32
CA GLN A 606 -26.05 -22.56 2.57
C GLN A 606 -24.70 -22.70 1.88
N GLU A 607 -23.77 -23.41 2.50
CA GLU A 607 -22.49 -23.74 1.88
C GLU A 607 -22.64 -24.37 0.49
N GLY A 608 -21.81 -23.90 -0.45
CA GLY A 608 -21.81 -24.27 -1.86
C GLY A 608 -22.80 -23.50 -2.71
N SER A 609 -23.72 -22.73 -2.11
CA SER A 609 -24.63 -21.86 -2.86
C SER A 609 -23.92 -20.59 -3.35
N VAL A 610 -24.54 -19.94 -4.33
CA VAL A 610 -24.10 -18.66 -4.89
C VAL A 610 -25.05 -17.57 -4.39
N THR A 611 -24.48 -16.49 -3.87
CA THR A 611 -25.17 -15.23 -3.59
C THR A 611 -24.57 -14.11 -4.45
N GLU A 612 -25.18 -12.93 -4.43
CA GLU A 612 -24.74 -11.78 -5.22
C GLU A 612 -24.66 -10.54 -4.34
N ALA A 613 -23.53 -9.84 -4.37
CA ALA A 613 -23.42 -8.48 -3.87
C ALA A 613 -23.70 -7.51 -5.02
N VAL A 614 -24.75 -6.71 -4.88
CA VAL A 614 -25.10 -5.64 -5.81
C VAL A 614 -24.35 -4.38 -5.41
N VAL A 615 -23.45 -3.93 -6.29
CA VAL A 615 -22.62 -2.74 -6.09
C VAL A 615 -23.21 -1.60 -6.93
N SER A 616 -23.92 -0.67 -6.29
CA SER A 616 -24.50 0.49 -6.94
C SER A 616 -23.54 1.66 -6.88
N VAL A 617 -23.14 2.16 -8.04
CA VAL A 617 -22.19 3.28 -8.18
C VAL A 617 -22.91 4.47 -8.82
N ALA A 618 -22.66 5.67 -8.29
CA ALA A 618 -23.26 6.90 -8.79
C ALA A 618 -22.24 8.04 -8.94
N ASN A 619 -22.33 8.81 -10.03
CA ASN A 619 -21.72 10.13 -10.12
C ASN A 619 -22.70 11.16 -9.53
N LYS A 620 -22.37 11.75 -8.38
CA LYS A 620 -23.23 12.73 -7.71
C LYS A 620 -23.13 14.13 -8.34
N SER A 621 -22.12 14.39 -9.16
CA SER A 621 -21.84 15.71 -9.74
C SER A 621 -22.55 15.95 -11.08
N ASP A 622 -22.66 17.21 -11.46
CA ASP A 622 -23.15 17.65 -12.79
C ASP A 622 -22.07 17.59 -13.86
N GLN A 623 -20.89 17.04 -13.53
CA GLN A 623 -19.76 16.92 -14.44
C GLN A 623 -19.40 15.46 -14.64
N ALA A 624 -18.75 15.20 -15.76
CA ALA A 624 -17.95 14.01 -15.98
C ALA A 624 -17.00 13.73 -14.81
N LEU A 625 -16.91 12.49 -14.35
CA LEU A 625 -15.90 12.06 -13.37
C LEU A 625 -14.87 11.14 -14.00
N PRO A 626 -13.58 11.51 -13.99
CA PRO A 626 -12.51 10.64 -14.49
C PRO A 626 -12.09 9.63 -13.42
N THR A 627 -11.75 8.42 -13.86
CA THR A 627 -11.07 7.40 -13.03
C THR A 627 -11.71 7.11 -11.66
N PRO A 628 -13.02 6.87 -11.53
CA PRO A 628 -13.56 6.43 -10.25
C PRO A 628 -13.14 5.00 -9.92
N VAL A 629 -13.04 4.74 -8.62
CA VAL A 629 -12.71 3.43 -8.06
C VAL A 629 -13.77 3.07 -7.03
N ALA A 630 -14.20 1.80 -7.02
CA ALA A 630 -14.98 1.22 -5.95
C ALA A 630 -14.24 -0.01 -5.39
N ILE A 631 -14.09 -0.07 -4.08
CA ILE A 631 -13.47 -1.18 -3.37
C ILE A 631 -14.55 -1.84 -2.53
N VAL A 632 -14.85 -3.10 -2.82
CA VAL A 632 -15.94 -3.87 -2.23
C VAL A 632 -15.37 -4.88 -1.25
N GLY A 633 -15.80 -4.79 0.01
CA GLY A 633 -15.37 -5.69 1.07
C GLY A 633 -16.18 -6.97 1.14
N ILE A 634 -15.51 -8.10 0.99
CA ILE A 634 -16.11 -9.43 0.98
C ILE A 634 -15.97 -10.11 2.37
N PRO A 635 -17.05 -10.70 2.92
CA PRO A 635 -16.97 -11.53 4.12
C PRO A 635 -16.07 -12.76 3.96
N GLY A 636 -15.38 -13.18 5.03
CA GLY A 636 -14.34 -14.23 4.97
C GLY A 636 -14.80 -15.62 4.51
N GLY A 637 -16.07 -15.95 4.73
CA GLY A 637 -16.67 -17.22 4.27
C GLY A 637 -17.14 -17.21 2.81
N LEU A 638 -17.05 -16.07 2.11
CA LEU A 638 -17.45 -15.92 0.71
C LEU A 638 -16.24 -15.83 -0.22
N GLU A 639 -16.31 -16.51 -1.36
CA GLU A 639 -15.28 -16.50 -2.40
C GLU A 639 -15.79 -15.81 -3.67
N VAL A 640 -14.97 -14.96 -4.29
CA VAL A 640 -15.34 -14.21 -5.50
C VAL A 640 -15.19 -15.07 -6.74
N ARG A 641 -16.16 -15.02 -7.67
CA ARG A 641 -16.04 -15.70 -8.96
C ARG A 641 -15.21 -14.91 -9.96
N HIS A 642 -13.92 -15.24 -10.06
CA HIS A 642 -12.98 -14.56 -10.97
C HIS A 642 -13.41 -14.56 -12.44
N ASP A 643 -14.08 -15.60 -12.93
CA ASP A 643 -14.53 -15.63 -14.32
C ASP A 643 -15.63 -14.60 -14.60
N GLN A 644 -16.52 -14.34 -13.63
CA GLN A 644 -17.52 -13.28 -13.77
C GLN A 644 -16.86 -11.90 -13.81
N LEU A 645 -15.79 -11.67 -13.03
CA LEU A 645 -15.05 -10.41 -13.10
C LEU A 645 -14.46 -10.17 -14.51
N LYS A 646 -13.95 -11.22 -15.17
CA LYS A 646 -13.50 -11.14 -16.56
C LYS A 646 -14.65 -10.85 -17.53
N GLU A 647 -15.84 -11.41 -17.29
CA GLU A 647 -17.04 -11.12 -18.08
C GLU A 647 -17.50 -9.66 -17.90
N LEU A 648 -17.40 -9.10 -16.70
CA LEU A 648 -17.71 -7.69 -16.42
C LEU A 648 -16.76 -6.75 -17.17
N VAL A 649 -15.46 -7.08 -17.23
CA VAL A 649 -14.49 -6.34 -18.06
C VAL A 649 -14.82 -6.47 -19.55
N LYS A 650 -15.06 -7.69 -20.03
CA LYS A 650 -15.36 -7.96 -21.44
C LYS A 650 -16.63 -7.26 -21.93
N SER A 651 -17.63 -7.10 -21.05
CA SER A 651 -18.88 -6.39 -21.35
C SER A 651 -18.78 -4.86 -21.21
N GLY A 652 -17.66 -4.34 -20.70
CA GLY A 652 -17.47 -2.91 -20.46
C GLY A 652 -18.25 -2.35 -19.27
N LYS A 653 -18.78 -3.20 -18.38
CA LYS A 653 -19.41 -2.76 -17.12
C LYS A 653 -18.38 -2.17 -16.14
N ILE A 654 -17.15 -2.66 -16.22
CA ILE A 654 -15.96 -2.13 -15.54
C ILE A 654 -14.81 -2.14 -16.54
N ASP A 655 -13.82 -1.27 -16.38
CA ASP A 655 -12.64 -1.24 -17.25
C ASP A 655 -11.53 -2.20 -16.79
N ALA A 656 -11.40 -2.40 -15.48
CA ALA A 656 -10.45 -3.32 -14.87
C ALA A 656 -10.90 -3.74 -13.46
N TYR A 657 -10.28 -4.78 -12.92
CA TYR A 657 -10.45 -5.18 -11.53
C TYR A 657 -9.16 -5.70 -10.90
N GLU A 658 -9.09 -5.65 -9.58
CA GLU A 658 -8.11 -6.37 -8.75
C GLU A 658 -8.84 -7.12 -7.62
N VAL A 659 -8.26 -8.22 -7.14
CA VAL A 659 -8.73 -8.92 -5.94
C VAL A 659 -7.55 -8.98 -4.98
N ILE A 660 -7.67 -8.29 -3.84
CA ILE A 660 -6.62 -8.16 -2.83
C ILE A 660 -7.16 -8.68 -1.51
N GLY A 661 -6.75 -9.88 -1.10
CA GLY A 661 -7.32 -10.53 0.08
C GLY A 661 -8.84 -10.68 -0.08
N ARG A 662 -9.61 -10.00 0.77
CA ARG A 662 -11.09 -9.95 0.68
C ARG A 662 -11.65 -8.66 0.08
N GLU A 663 -10.84 -7.86 -0.61
CA GLU A 663 -11.31 -6.66 -1.30
C GLU A 663 -11.35 -6.91 -2.81
N VAL A 664 -12.48 -6.56 -3.44
CA VAL A 664 -12.61 -6.51 -4.91
C VAL A 664 -12.55 -5.04 -5.32
N VAL A 665 -11.50 -4.66 -6.03
CA VAL A 665 -11.33 -3.31 -6.57
C VAL A 665 -11.87 -3.27 -7.98
N LEU A 666 -12.77 -2.33 -8.25
CA LEU A 666 -13.41 -2.10 -9.54
C LEU A 666 -13.00 -0.71 -10.05
N TYR A 667 -12.55 -0.66 -11.31
CA TYR A 667 -12.07 0.57 -11.94
C TYR A 667 -12.95 0.94 -13.13
N TRP A 668 -13.19 2.25 -13.27
CA TRP A 668 -13.73 2.85 -14.49
C TRP A 668 -12.78 3.94 -14.95
N ARG A 669 -12.65 4.16 -16.25
CA ARG A 669 -11.90 5.29 -16.81
C ARG A 669 -12.69 6.59 -16.68
N TYR A 670 -14.01 6.50 -16.70
CA TYR A 670 -14.90 7.65 -16.74
C TYR A 670 -16.32 7.29 -16.33
N LEU A 671 -17.01 8.20 -15.63
CA LEU A 671 -18.46 8.18 -15.43
C LEU A 671 -19.11 9.46 -15.98
N LYS A 672 -20.24 9.31 -16.67
CA LYS A 672 -21.01 10.45 -17.18
C LYS A 672 -21.56 11.27 -16.01
N ALA A 673 -21.83 12.55 -16.26
CA ALA A 673 -22.54 13.40 -15.29
C ALA A 673 -23.85 12.70 -14.86
N LYS A 674 -24.10 12.62 -13.55
CA LYS A 674 -25.29 11.98 -12.96
C LYS A 674 -25.50 10.49 -13.31
N ASP A 675 -24.47 9.80 -13.81
CA ASP A 675 -24.57 8.37 -14.12
C ASP A 675 -24.83 7.55 -12.86
N THR A 676 -25.64 6.50 -12.97
CA THR A 676 -25.93 5.55 -11.86
C THR A 676 -26.20 4.17 -12.43
N PHE A 677 -25.50 3.16 -11.94
CA PHE A 677 -25.58 1.80 -12.46
C PHE A 677 -25.15 0.76 -11.40
N ASP A 678 -25.55 -0.49 -11.64
CA ASP A 678 -25.25 -1.63 -10.78
C ASP A 678 -24.21 -2.57 -11.41
N VAL A 679 -23.26 -2.99 -10.58
CA VAL A 679 -22.32 -4.07 -10.87
C VAL A 679 -22.61 -5.26 -9.96
N PRO A 680 -23.09 -6.39 -10.52
CA PRO A 680 -23.31 -7.60 -9.74
C PRO A 680 -21.99 -8.33 -9.50
N LEU A 681 -21.70 -8.66 -8.23
CA LEU A 681 -20.57 -9.51 -7.84
C LEU A 681 -21.09 -10.84 -7.30
N SER A 682 -20.83 -11.91 -8.02
CA SER A 682 -21.22 -13.27 -7.67
C SER A 682 -20.22 -13.87 -6.69
N LEU A 683 -20.74 -14.35 -5.56
CA LEU A 683 -20.00 -14.85 -4.42
C LEU A 683 -20.44 -16.28 -4.10
N VAL A 684 -19.49 -17.18 -3.83
CA VAL A 684 -19.75 -18.57 -3.43
C VAL A 684 -19.62 -18.69 -1.92
N ALA A 685 -20.62 -19.28 -1.27
CA ALA A 685 -20.60 -19.61 0.15
C ALA A 685 -19.64 -20.78 0.41
N ALA A 686 -18.39 -20.47 0.74
CA ALA A 686 -17.31 -21.43 0.72
C ALA A 686 -17.05 -22.12 2.08
N ILE A 687 -17.25 -21.42 3.18
CA ILE A 687 -16.95 -21.90 4.54
C ILE A 687 -18.08 -21.47 5.49
N PRO A 688 -18.76 -22.42 6.17
CA PRO A 688 -19.79 -22.11 7.16
C PRO A 688 -19.31 -21.20 8.29
N GLY A 689 -20.22 -20.42 8.87
CA GLY A 689 -19.91 -19.45 9.94
C GLY A 689 -20.65 -18.13 9.80
N SER A 690 -20.34 -17.19 10.69
CA SER A 690 -20.84 -15.81 10.68
C SER A 690 -19.67 -14.87 10.42
N TYR A 691 -19.78 -14.08 9.36
CA TYR A 691 -18.68 -13.25 8.86
C TYR A 691 -19.13 -11.82 8.61
N THR A 692 -18.23 -10.88 8.91
CA THR A 692 -18.34 -9.48 8.52
C THR A 692 -17.23 -9.15 7.52
N GLY A 693 -17.59 -8.59 6.36
CA GLY A 693 -16.66 -8.03 5.39
C GLY A 693 -16.17 -6.64 5.80
N PRO A 694 -15.04 -6.16 5.27
CA PRO A 694 -14.61 -4.78 5.50
C PRO A 694 -15.61 -3.79 4.87
N ALA A 695 -15.61 -2.55 5.35
CA ALA A 695 -16.44 -1.50 4.76
C ALA A 695 -16.04 -1.25 3.30
N SER A 696 -17.04 -1.10 2.44
CA SER A 696 -16.81 -0.79 1.03
C SER A 696 -16.65 0.72 0.84
N ARG A 697 -15.91 1.15 -0.17
CA ARG A 697 -15.59 2.57 -0.41
C ARG A 697 -15.50 2.92 -1.87
N ALA A 698 -15.93 4.12 -2.25
CA ALA A 698 -15.69 4.66 -3.58
C ALA A 698 -15.20 6.10 -3.52
N TYR A 699 -14.33 6.45 -4.47
CA TYR A 699 -13.71 7.76 -4.58
C TYR A 699 -13.15 7.96 -5.98
N LEU A 700 -12.74 9.19 -6.30
CA LEU A 700 -11.95 9.46 -7.48
C LEU A 700 -10.51 9.10 -7.23
N TYR A 701 -9.88 8.40 -8.17
CA TYR A 701 -8.51 7.90 -8.05
C TYR A 701 -7.51 8.94 -7.52
N TYR A 702 -7.60 10.20 -7.99
CA TYR A 702 -6.70 11.31 -7.66
C TYR A 702 -7.17 12.20 -6.49
N THR A 703 -8.31 11.88 -5.89
CA THR A 703 -8.93 12.68 -4.83
C THR A 703 -9.48 11.74 -3.76
N ASP A 704 -8.58 10.90 -3.24
CA ASP A 704 -8.94 9.87 -2.26
C ASP A 704 -9.20 10.45 -0.86
N GLU A 705 -8.96 11.74 -0.64
CA GLU A 705 -9.40 12.45 0.56
C GLU A 705 -10.93 12.51 0.70
N PHE A 706 -11.68 12.42 -0.42
CA PHE A 706 -13.13 12.46 -0.43
C PHE A 706 -13.73 11.10 -0.79
N LYS A 707 -13.90 10.25 0.24
CA LYS A 707 -14.47 8.90 0.09
C LYS A 707 -15.94 8.87 0.47
N ASN A 708 -16.71 8.09 -0.29
CA ASN A 708 -18.02 7.61 0.13
C ASN A 708 -17.89 6.17 0.64
N TRP A 709 -18.43 5.92 1.82
CA TRP A 709 -18.35 4.65 2.52
C TRP A 709 -19.70 3.94 2.52
N ALA A 710 -19.67 2.62 2.38
CA ALA A 710 -20.79 1.74 2.58
C ALA A 710 -20.44 0.70 3.67
N PRO A 711 -21.42 0.30 4.51
CA PRO A 711 -21.19 -0.70 5.55
C PRO A 711 -20.59 -1.99 5.00
N GLY A 712 -19.80 -2.66 5.83
CA GLY A 712 -19.30 -4.00 5.50
C GLY A 712 -20.45 -5.00 5.39
N LEU A 713 -20.37 -5.89 4.40
CA LEU A 713 -21.37 -6.93 4.20
C LEU A 713 -21.34 -7.91 5.38
N LYS A 714 -22.51 -8.45 5.75
CA LYS A 714 -22.61 -9.50 6.76
C LYS A 714 -23.26 -10.72 6.14
N VAL A 715 -22.77 -11.90 6.51
CA VAL A 715 -23.31 -13.17 6.02
C VAL A 715 -23.23 -14.23 7.10
N ASN A 716 -24.27 -15.04 7.17
CA ASN A 716 -24.33 -16.27 7.92
C ASN A 716 -24.42 -17.42 6.91
N ILE A 717 -23.48 -18.34 7.00
CA ILE A 717 -23.34 -19.49 6.11
C ILE A 717 -23.61 -20.75 6.93
N THR A 718 -24.68 -21.45 6.61
CA THR A 718 -25.01 -22.75 7.22
C THR A 718 -24.28 -23.89 6.52
N SER A 719 -23.90 -24.91 7.27
CA SER A 719 -23.29 -26.12 6.70
C SER A 719 -24.32 -26.93 5.90
N ARG A 720 -23.82 -27.64 4.89
CA ARG A 720 -24.61 -28.58 4.06
C ARG A 720 -24.77 -29.95 4.72
#